data_AF-A0A7X2PG30-F1
#
_entry.id   AF-A0A7X2PG30-F1
#
_cell.length_a   1.000
_cell.length_b   1.000
_cell.length_c   1.000
_cell.angle_alpha   90.00
_cell.angle_beta   90.00
_cell.angle_gamma   90.00
#
_symmetry.space_group_name_H-M   'P 1'
#
loop_
_entity.id
_entity.type
_entity.pdbx_description
1 polymer ?
#
loop_
_entity_poly.entity_id
_entity_poly.type
_entity_poly.pdbx_seq_one_letter_code
_entity_poly.pdbx_strand_id
1 'polypeptide(L)'
;MAAVKPQFVPSDPVPFETVLADELNEIERSRERRRERYIPEPPATDAAALRQARDRQLVGLAFSGGGIRSVTFSLGVLQALAKLKILPWVDYLSTVSGGGYIGSFLSAWILRSGKLEDVRKRLATDDPPNSGGWNPVDFLRQYSNYLTPRVGFFSADTWTLIAIYFRNLFLNLILLLSSLSIALLLPRFLLKAVQMEKYFSNIWGAASVLSAFSSVGLSLAAVAVVTITANFRSFQDTNSSAAKRWYTGAGAVQSLVVVPFCLTALIETASLRPIDELGRSNMGGLFLIWTLSASAFFGVLKLFGKFEMSGRPRRIRVLLAILVPALFYGGGRVLLLRFADWLEFNPFHLATLLPPATILWFSLTAVLHIGLMGTFFPEDRREWWSRIVAWLLLYSFSWLVMFGIALYGPLIVGWAVREAQGWLAAGSAAWLATTLSGVATARGKDTGKAISKSLLEWLTAAAPYVFVAGILVAVAHGLQVLLQEVPVKEGIRSFEAMNEAYWRSMYLVDNVWLCVWFATLVAIAILFSWTVDVNEFSLHHFYRNRLVRCYLGASIKDRKPQPVTGFAADDFPLADLSPSGPRAYSGPLPLINACLNLESGSQLMWQERMAASYVFTPRHSGFEIGPAYYRPTGEAGREGVSVGTAVAISGAAASPNMGYHSSKAMAFLLTVFNVRLGWWMGNAANGRTWFKTSPPFALRYLTGELLGMADQTSPYVYLSDGGHFENLPLYELVRRRCRYIIACDAEEDPALAFEGLGNAIRKCRTDFGVDIEMNLDALRLLDGGRQTRWHCAVGKIHYEWVDPEAVPGTIIYLKPTLTGDESTDIRNYASVHPDFPQQSTADQWFDESQFESYRKLGSHAAEKVFERASDRKIEDGPEAFFVALREVWYPPSTADEELRAKHGAALSEIFDSLRSNPDLKFMDKQIYPEWKHLTAGAPDPTPSPAWLPHEHSQLRAGFYFCNSLIQLMEGVYQDLHLEREFDHPENRGWMNLFSHWCWSGVFRATWAVSASTYGMRFQSFVRRHLNLELGEIRCRQIPLASRELNFEERRIIGDLGAADVVPDVYLLTLNVSDPTASAGEISSVMSFPFGFALVNGKHLSYFRVQDHLRKMGLARKSMRALVESGVVDSVDRKLVPAVEFRNFERLFKSVLESIGQKRAEGGSFRS
;
A
#
# COMPACT_ATOMS: atom_id res chain seq x y z
N MET A 1 -35.32 -8.76 -40.40
CA MET A 1 -35.24 -9.41 -39.07
C MET A 1 -34.28 -8.61 -38.21
N ALA A 2 -34.80 -7.81 -37.28
CA ALA A 2 -33.98 -7.10 -36.30
C ALA A 2 -33.46 -8.12 -35.29
N ALA A 3 -32.14 -8.35 -35.29
CA ALA A 3 -31.50 -9.20 -34.30
C ALA A 3 -31.74 -8.61 -32.91
N VAL A 4 -32.52 -9.32 -32.09
CA VAL A 4 -32.71 -9.02 -30.67
C VAL A 4 -31.32 -9.09 -30.02
N LYS A 5 -30.77 -7.94 -29.63
CA LYS A 5 -29.57 -7.90 -28.79
C LYS A 5 -29.87 -8.69 -27.50
N PRO A 6 -29.04 -9.68 -27.10
CA PRO A 6 -29.29 -10.43 -25.88
C PRO A 6 -29.41 -9.48 -24.70
N GLN A 7 -30.39 -9.74 -23.82
CA GLN A 7 -30.50 -9.05 -22.53
C GLN A 7 -29.20 -9.28 -21.75
N PHE A 8 -28.42 -8.21 -21.57
CA PHE A 8 -27.21 -8.23 -20.75
C PHE A 8 -27.61 -8.48 -19.29
N VAL A 9 -27.29 -9.65 -18.76
CA VAL A 9 -27.42 -9.98 -17.34
C VAL A 9 -26.08 -9.64 -16.69
N PRO A 10 -26.00 -8.64 -15.79
CA PRO A 10 -24.76 -8.32 -15.11
C PRO A 10 -24.25 -9.54 -14.35
N SER A 11 -23.01 -9.96 -14.58
CA SER A 11 -22.33 -10.95 -13.74
C SER A 11 -22.24 -10.47 -12.30
N ASP A 12 -21.88 -11.33 -11.35
CA ASP A 12 -21.51 -10.97 -9.98
C ASP A 12 -19.98 -10.84 -9.85
N PRO A 13 -19.46 -10.06 -8.88
CA PRO A 13 -18.01 -9.93 -8.70
C PRO A 13 -17.44 -11.26 -8.18
N VAL A 14 -16.26 -11.64 -8.67
CA VAL A 14 -15.60 -12.89 -8.28
C VAL A 14 -14.47 -12.64 -7.28
N PRO A 15 -14.18 -13.60 -6.38
CA PRO A 15 -13.06 -13.52 -5.46
C PRO A 15 -11.71 -13.68 -6.17
N PHE A 16 -10.62 -13.30 -5.50
CA PHE A 16 -9.27 -13.36 -6.09
C PHE A 16 -8.83 -14.79 -6.41
N GLU A 17 -9.27 -15.78 -5.63
CA GLU A 17 -8.98 -17.19 -5.84
C GLU A 17 -9.49 -17.69 -7.19
N THR A 18 -10.68 -17.25 -7.60
CA THR A 18 -11.24 -17.53 -8.94
C THR A 18 -10.42 -16.86 -10.03
N VAL A 19 -9.99 -15.60 -9.81
CA VAL A 19 -9.11 -14.90 -10.74
C VAL A 19 -7.80 -15.67 -10.92
N LEU A 20 -7.16 -16.07 -9.82
CA LEU A 20 -5.91 -16.82 -9.84
C LEU A 20 -6.07 -18.18 -10.53
N ALA A 21 -7.14 -18.93 -10.25
CA ALA A 21 -7.41 -20.21 -10.90
C ALA A 21 -7.56 -20.05 -12.43
N ASP A 22 -8.33 -19.06 -12.88
CA ASP A 22 -8.48 -18.76 -14.30
C ASP A 22 -7.14 -18.39 -14.96
N GLU A 23 -6.33 -17.55 -14.31
CA GLU A 23 -5.02 -17.16 -14.82
C GLU A 23 -4.03 -18.33 -14.88
N LEU A 24 -4.03 -19.20 -13.87
CA LEU A 24 -3.21 -20.41 -13.82
C LEU A 24 -3.52 -21.36 -14.99
N ASN A 25 -4.81 -21.52 -15.33
CA ASN A 25 -5.25 -22.29 -16.49
C ASN A 25 -4.80 -21.65 -17.82
N GLU A 26 -4.83 -20.32 -17.92
CA GLU A 26 -4.30 -19.61 -19.10
C GLU A 26 -2.78 -19.78 -19.23
N ILE A 27 -2.05 -19.73 -18.11
CA ILE A 27 -0.59 -19.93 -18.09
C ILE A 27 -0.21 -21.32 -18.58
N GLU A 28 -0.91 -22.37 -18.15
CA GLU A 28 -0.71 -23.72 -18.64
C GLU A 28 -0.88 -23.82 -20.16
N ARG A 29 -1.98 -23.28 -20.70
CA ARG A 29 -2.24 -23.22 -22.15
C ARG A 29 -1.16 -22.45 -22.88
N SER A 30 -0.66 -21.37 -22.29
CA SER A 30 0.46 -20.60 -22.83
C SER A 30 1.76 -21.40 -22.81
N ARG A 31 2.07 -22.13 -21.72
CA ARG A 31 3.26 -22.99 -21.60
C ARG A 31 3.25 -24.14 -22.61
N GLU A 32 2.10 -24.78 -22.80
CA GLU A 32 1.88 -25.82 -23.81
C GLU A 32 2.23 -25.33 -25.22
N ARG A 33 1.87 -24.09 -25.55
CA ARG A 33 2.16 -23.51 -26.88
C ARG A 33 3.60 -23.06 -27.05
N ARG A 34 4.33 -22.82 -25.96
CA ARG A 34 5.70 -22.31 -25.96
C ARG A 34 6.74 -23.43 -25.96
N ARG A 35 6.45 -24.61 -25.40
CA ARG A 35 7.42 -25.70 -25.19
C ARG A 35 7.07 -26.93 -26.01
N GLU A 36 8.06 -27.53 -26.66
CA GLU A 36 7.91 -28.80 -27.41
C GLU A 36 7.74 -30.02 -26.48
N ARG A 37 8.17 -29.93 -25.22
CA ARG A 37 7.92 -30.91 -24.14
C ARG A 37 7.24 -30.20 -22.98
N TYR A 38 5.92 -30.34 -22.90
CA TYR A 38 5.10 -29.83 -21.81
C TYR A 38 4.36 -30.99 -21.15
N ILE A 39 4.44 -31.07 -19.82
CA ILE A 39 3.65 -32.01 -19.03
C ILE A 39 2.44 -31.21 -18.52
N PRO A 40 1.22 -31.51 -18.99
CA PRO A 40 0.04 -30.78 -18.54
C PRO A 40 -0.23 -31.06 -17.07
N GLU A 41 -0.37 -29.98 -16.31
CA GLU A 41 -0.88 -30.01 -14.95
C GLU A 41 -2.42 -30.06 -14.95
N PRO A 42 -3.04 -30.56 -13.85
CA PRO A 42 -4.49 -30.56 -13.72
C PRO A 42 -5.02 -29.12 -13.63
N PRO A 43 -6.23 -28.86 -14.18
CA PRO A 43 -6.80 -27.52 -14.18
C PRO A 43 -6.94 -26.98 -12.75
N ALA A 44 -6.61 -25.71 -12.62
CA ALA A 44 -6.66 -25.02 -11.34
C ALA A 44 -8.10 -24.82 -10.87
N THR A 45 -8.32 -24.92 -9.55
CA THR A 45 -9.63 -24.68 -8.91
C THR A 45 -9.49 -23.61 -7.84
N ASP A 46 -10.55 -22.83 -7.62
CA ASP A 46 -10.55 -21.70 -6.68
C ASP A 46 -10.05 -22.09 -5.29
N ALA A 47 -10.53 -23.21 -4.75
CA ALA A 47 -10.17 -23.67 -3.40
C ALA A 47 -8.68 -24.05 -3.24
N ALA A 48 -7.97 -24.32 -4.35
CA ALA A 48 -6.57 -24.75 -4.35
C ALA A 48 -5.65 -23.81 -5.13
N ALA A 49 -6.16 -22.68 -5.65
CA ALA A 49 -5.43 -21.82 -6.58
C ALA A 49 -4.09 -21.34 -6.03
N LEU A 50 -4.07 -20.88 -4.76
CA LEU A 50 -2.82 -20.47 -4.10
C LEU A 50 -1.83 -21.63 -3.95
N ARG A 51 -2.31 -22.82 -3.55
CA ARG A 51 -1.45 -24.01 -3.44
C ARG A 51 -0.83 -24.38 -4.78
N GLN A 52 -1.64 -24.43 -5.84
CA GLN A 52 -1.21 -24.76 -7.19
C GLN A 52 -0.26 -23.72 -7.77
N ALA A 53 -0.47 -22.43 -7.48
CA ALA A 53 0.46 -21.37 -7.88
C ALA A 53 1.88 -21.58 -7.33
N ARG A 54 1.99 -22.05 -6.07
CA ARG A 54 3.29 -22.38 -5.44
C ARG A 54 3.99 -23.53 -6.18
N ASP A 55 3.22 -24.57 -6.50
CA ASP A 55 3.75 -25.82 -7.06
C ASP A 55 4.20 -25.64 -8.53
N ARG A 56 3.61 -24.68 -9.25
CA ARG A 56 3.86 -24.39 -10.68
C ARG A 56 5.16 -23.65 -10.99
N GLN A 57 5.93 -23.27 -9.97
CA GLN A 57 7.20 -22.53 -10.10
C GLN A 57 7.09 -21.31 -11.03
N LEU A 58 6.05 -20.48 -10.82
CA LEU A 58 5.73 -19.34 -11.70
C LEU A 58 6.87 -18.32 -11.80
N VAL A 59 7.13 -17.84 -13.03
CA VAL A 59 8.13 -16.79 -13.30
C VAL A 59 7.44 -15.46 -13.65
N GLY A 60 7.71 -14.42 -12.87
CA GLY A 60 7.22 -13.06 -13.09
C GLY A 60 8.32 -12.14 -13.63
N LEU A 61 7.98 -11.31 -14.61
CA LEU A 61 8.80 -10.19 -15.08
C LEU A 61 8.08 -8.88 -14.72
N ALA A 62 8.73 -8.02 -13.96
CA ALA A 62 8.22 -6.74 -13.51
C ALA A 62 8.94 -5.58 -14.20
N PHE A 63 8.20 -4.72 -14.90
CA PHE A 63 8.72 -3.47 -15.48
C PHE A 63 8.10 -2.26 -14.80
N SER A 64 8.94 -1.50 -14.11
CA SER A 64 8.57 -0.31 -13.35
C SER A 64 8.11 0.86 -14.20
N GLY A 65 7.48 1.83 -13.54
CA GLY A 65 7.26 3.15 -14.11
C GLY A 65 8.56 3.94 -14.30
N GLY A 66 8.42 5.17 -14.82
CA GLY A 66 9.57 6.01 -15.16
C GLY A 66 9.54 6.57 -16.58
N GLY A 67 8.36 6.60 -17.21
CA GLY A 67 8.17 7.16 -18.55
C GLY A 67 9.00 6.46 -19.61
N ILE A 68 9.45 7.22 -20.61
CA ILE A 68 10.23 6.70 -21.73
C ILE A 68 11.60 6.14 -21.34
N ARG A 69 12.19 6.59 -20.23
CA ARG A 69 13.41 5.98 -19.68
C ARG A 69 13.21 4.51 -19.34
N SER A 70 12.10 4.20 -18.64
CA SER A 70 11.77 2.82 -18.29
C SER A 70 11.52 1.97 -19.53
N VAL A 71 10.81 2.51 -20.53
CA VAL A 71 10.58 1.85 -21.82
C VAL A 71 11.89 1.42 -22.48
N THR A 72 12.82 2.36 -22.63
CA THR A 72 14.05 2.18 -23.41
C THR A 72 15.01 1.22 -22.72
N PHE A 73 15.22 1.39 -21.41
CA PHE A 73 16.02 0.45 -20.63
C PHE A 73 15.41 -0.96 -20.65
N SER A 74 14.09 -1.08 -20.41
CA SER A 74 13.40 -2.38 -20.40
C SER A 74 13.36 -3.05 -21.77
N LEU A 75 13.34 -2.28 -22.87
CA LEU A 75 13.51 -2.82 -24.23
C LEU A 75 14.87 -3.51 -24.37
N GLY A 76 15.94 -2.89 -23.88
CA GLY A 76 17.27 -3.52 -23.82
C GLY A 76 17.27 -4.80 -23.01
N VAL A 77 16.64 -4.79 -21.83
CA VAL A 77 16.47 -6.00 -20.99
C VAL A 77 15.72 -7.09 -21.74
N LEU A 78 14.63 -6.77 -22.45
CA LEU A 78 13.89 -7.74 -23.26
C LEU A 78 14.75 -8.35 -24.37
N GLN A 79 15.60 -7.56 -25.03
CA GLN A 79 16.52 -8.06 -26.04
C GLN A 79 17.52 -9.06 -25.44
N ALA A 80 18.10 -8.75 -24.28
CA ALA A 80 18.99 -9.65 -23.56
C ALA A 80 18.28 -10.96 -23.15
N LEU A 81 17.09 -10.88 -22.56
CA LEU A 81 16.29 -12.06 -22.20
C LEU A 81 15.91 -12.90 -23.43
N ALA A 82 15.70 -12.27 -24.59
CA ALA A 82 15.42 -12.94 -25.84
C ALA A 82 16.66 -13.65 -26.41
N LYS A 83 17.84 -13.00 -26.36
CA LYS A 83 19.14 -13.58 -26.77
C LYS A 83 19.49 -14.81 -25.92
N LEU A 84 19.33 -14.69 -24.61
CA LEU A 84 19.63 -15.75 -23.63
C LEU A 84 18.50 -16.79 -23.51
N LYS A 85 17.45 -16.74 -24.33
CA LYS A 85 16.32 -17.69 -24.32
C LYS A 85 15.59 -17.81 -22.97
N ILE A 86 15.62 -16.75 -22.14
CA ILE A 86 14.92 -16.70 -20.84
C ILE A 86 13.47 -16.24 -21.03
N LEU A 87 13.19 -15.37 -22.02
CA LEU A 87 11.86 -14.80 -22.27
C LEU A 87 10.72 -15.85 -22.36
N PRO A 88 10.90 -17.04 -22.97
CA PRO A 88 9.87 -18.10 -22.98
C PRO A 88 9.45 -18.63 -21.60
N TRP A 89 10.27 -18.46 -20.57
CA TRP A 89 9.95 -18.91 -19.21
C TRP A 89 9.02 -17.97 -18.45
N VAL A 90 8.91 -16.71 -18.86
CA VAL A 90 8.08 -15.71 -18.19
C VAL A 90 6.61 -16.08 -18.31
N ASP A 91 5.91 -16.25 -17.20
CA ASP A 91 4.48 -16.56 -17.15
C ASP A 91 3.64 -15.30 -16.97
N TYR A 92 4.09 -14.38 -16.11
CA TYR A 92 3.45 -13.10 -15.88
C TYR A 92 4.35 -11.93 -16.30
N LEU A 93 3.76 -10.96 -16.99
CA LEU A 93 4.39 -9.68 -17.30
C LEU A 93 3.66 -8.56 -16.54
N SER A 94 4.19 -8.18 -15.38
CA SER A 94 3.62 -7.15 -14.51
C SER A 94 4.23 -5.79 -14.82
N THR A 95 3.37 -4.80 -15.04
CA THR A 95 3.79 -3.50 -15.60
C THR A 95 3.09 -2.33 -14.93
N VAL A 96 3.80 -1.20 -14.86
CA VAL A 96 3.29 0.11 -14.45
C VAL A 96 3.82 1.17 -15.39
N SER A 97 2.98 2.13 -15.78
CA SER A 97 3.37 3.34 -16.50
C SER A 97 4.28 3.04 -17.70
N GLY A 98 5.51 3.56 -17.75
CA GLY A 98 6.51 3.27 -18.80
C GLY A 98 6.72 1.78 -19.07
N GLY A 99 6.75 0.93 -18.04
CA GLY A 99 6.80 -0.52 -18.20
C GLY A 99 5.60 -1.10 -18.95
N GLY A 100 4.43 -0.47 -18.82
CA GLY A 100 3.21 -0.83 -19.56
C GLY A 100 3.30 -0.51 -21.05
N TYR A 101 4.05 0.51 -21.44
CA TYR A 101 4.22 0.87 -22.85
C TYR A 101 5.01 -0.21 -23.58
N ILE A 102 6.15 -0.63 -22.99
CA ILE A 102 6.99 -1.66 -23.58
C ILE A 102 6.37 -3.06 -23.44
N GLY A 103 5.70 -3.34 -22.32
CA GLY A 103 5.03 -4.63 -22.11
C GLY A 103 3.85 -4.84 -23.06
N SER A 104 3.09 -3.78 -23.35
CA SER A 104 2.01 -3.83 -24.35
C SER A 104 2.53 -3.90 -25.79
N PHE A 105 3.66 -3.25 -26.11
CA PHE A 105 4.36 -3.45 -27.38
C PHE A 105 4.73 -4.92 -27.60
N LEU A 106 5.39 -5.55 -26.60
CA LEU A 106 5.77 -6.96 -26.66
C LEU A 106 4.53 -7.86 -26.83
N SER A 107 3.50 -7.64 -26.01
CA SER A 107 2.27 -8.45 -26.04
C SER A 107 1.54 -8.31 -27.38
N ALA A 108 1.44 -7.09 -27.92
CA ALA A 108 0.84 -6.84 -29.23
C ALA A 108 1.63 -7.49 -30.37
N TRP A 109 2.96 -7.46 -30.29
CA TRP A 109 3.81 -8.12 -31.29
C TRP A 109 3.64 -9.64 -31.26
N ILE A 110 3.63 -10.24 -30.07
CA ILE A 110 3.37 -11.69 -29.91
C ILE A 110 1.99 -12.06 -30.45
N LEU A 111 0.95 -11.30 -30.09
CA LEU A 111 -0.42 -11.55 -30.56
C LEU A 111 -0.52 -11.51 -32.09
N ARG A 112 0.15 -10.54 -32.74
CA ARG A 112 0.11 -10.35 -34.20
C ARG A 112 1.01 -11.31 -34.97
N SER A 113 2.12 -11.73 -34.36
CA SER A 113 3.01 -12.74 -34.92
C SER A 113 2.46 -14.16 -34.71
N GLY A 114 1.54 -14.35 -33.75
CA GLY A 114 0.97 -15.65 -33.37
C GLY A 114 1.87 -16.49 -32.47
N LYS A 115 3.20 -16.39 -32.61
CA LYS A 115 4.18 -17.17 -31.85
C LYS A 115 5.19 -16.28 -31.12
N LEU A 116 5.36 -16.51 -29.82
CA LEU A 116 6.41 -15.88 -29.02
C LEU A 116 7.82 -16.12 -29.60
N GLU A 117 8.08 -17.32 -30.11
CA GLU A 117 9.40 -17.71 -30.59
C GLU A 117 9.88 -16.88 -31.81
N ASP A 118 8.94 -16.49 -32.69
CA ASP A 118 9.25 -15.64 -33.84
C ASP A 118 9.63 -14.22 -33.39
N VAL A 119 8.92 -13.69 -32.40
CA VAL A 119 9.22 -12.39 -31.78
C VAL A 119 10.55 -12.44 -31.03
N ARG A 120 10.81 -13.52 -30.27
CA ARG A 120 12.07 -13.73 -29.55
C ARG A 120 13.28 -13.71 -30.49
N LYS A 121 13.23 -14.44 -31.61
CA LYS A 121 14.33 -14.48 -32.60
C LYS A 121 14.61 -13.09 -33.18
N ARG A 122 13.56 -12.30 -33.45
CA ARG A 122 13.69 -10.93 -33.97
C ARG A 122 14.16 -9.93 -32.92
N LEU A 123 13.75 -10.07 -31.65
CA LEU A 123 14.28 -9.25 -30.55
C LEU A 123 15.75 -9.55 -30.27
N ALA A 124 16.17 -10.80 -30.47
CA ALA A 124 17.55 -11.23 -30.25
C ALA A 124 18.53 -10.73 -31.33
N THR A 125 18.04 -10.31 -32.49
CA THR A 125 18.84 -9.81 -33.61
C THR A 125 18.93 -8.29 -33.55
N ASP A 126 20.15 -7.74 -33.49
CA ASP A 126 20.42 -6.32 -33.73
C ASP A 126 20.59 -6.14 -35.26
N ASP A 127 19.51 -6.33 -36.03
CA ASP A 127 19.56 -6.08 -37.47
C ASP A 127 20.00 -4.63 -37.73
N PRO A 128 20.93 -4.37 -38.66
CA PRO A 128 21.36 -3.02 -38.95
C PRO A 128 20.17 -2.19 -39.47
N PRO A 129 20.07 -0.91 -39.07
CA PRO A 129 18.97 -0.05 -39.50
C PRO A 129 18.95 0.02 -41.04
N ASN A 130 17.74 -0.02 -41.62
CA ASN A 130 17.49 -0.02 -43.07
C ASN A 130 17.93 -1.28 -43.84
N SER A 131 17.93 -2.46 -43.22
CA SER A 131 18.15 -3.76 -43.89
C SER A 131 17.08 -4.15 -44.95
N GLY A 132 16.20 -3.22 -45.34
CA GLY A 132 15.14 -3.41 -46.35
C GLY A 132 13.87 -4.11 -45.83
N GLY A 133 13.89 -4.62 -44.59
CA GLY A 133 12.74 -5.23 -43.91
C GLY A 133 12.11 -4.33 -42.85
N TRP A 134 10.82 -4.56 -42.53
CA TRP A 134 10.15 -3.88 -41.42
C TRP A 134 10.68 -4.38 -40.08
N ASN A 135 11.24 -3.47 -39.27
CA ASN A 135 11.73 -3.74 -37.92
C ASN A 135 10.95 -2.90 -36.89
N PRO A 136 10.21 -3.54 -35.96
CA PRO A 136 9.48 -2.85 -34.90
C PRO A 136 10.35 -1.98 -33.98
N VAL A 137 11.60 -2.36 -33.73
CA VAL A 137 12.52 -1.58 -32.90
C VAL A 137 12.94 -0.29 -33.60
N ASP A 138 13.14 -0.34 -34.92
CA ASP A 138 13.42 0.86 -35.71
C ASP A 138 12.22 1.82 -35.70
N PHE A 139 10.99 1.30 -35.71
CA PHE A 139 9.80 2.12 -35.53
C PHE A 139 9.79 2.81 -34.16
N LEU A 140 10.07 2.09 -33.07
CA LEU A 140 10.18 2.69 -31.74
C LEU A 140 11.27 3.76 -31.68
N ARG A 141 12.41 3.56 -32.35
CA ARG A 141 13.47 4.57 -32.48
C ARG A 141 13.00 5.82 -33.22
N GLN A 142 12.30 5.66 -34.35
CA GLN A 142 11.74 6.79 -35.11
C GLN A 142 10.68 7.59 -34.35
N TYR A 143 9.99 6.93 -33.41
CA TYR A 143 8.99 7.54 -32.52
C TYR A 143 9.51 7.67 -31.08
N SER A 144 10.84 7.77 -30.87
CA SER A 144 11.41 8.04 -29.53
C SER A 144 10.76 9.27 -28.91
N ASN A 145 10.47 10.29 -29.71
CA ASN A 145 9.59 11.38 -29.33
C ASN A 145 8.11 11.09 -29.65
N TYR A 146 7.48 10.25 -28.81
CA TYR A 146 6.15 9.73 -29.13
C TYR A 146 5.01 10.78 -29.06
N LEU A 147 5.16 11.79 -28.19
CA LEU A 147 4.17 12.87 -27.98
C LEU A 147 4.12 13.81 -29.19
N THR A 148 5.28 14.27 -29.66
CA THR A 148 5.41 15.19 -30.80
C THR A 148 6.63 14.79 -31.65
N PRO A 149 6.46 13.84 -32.58
CA PRO A 149 7.58 13.29 -33.36
C PRO A 149 8.33 14.36 -34.18
N ARG A 150 7.62 15.39 -34.64
CA ARG A 150 8.23 16.56 -35.26
C ARG A 150 8.22 17.72 -34.27
N VAL A 151 9.35 17.94 -33.61
CA VAL A 151 9.50 19.06 -32.66
C VAL A 151 9.88 20.32 -33.42
N GLY A 152 9.18 21.42 -33.15
CA GLY A 152 9.51 22.75 -33.67
C GLY A 152 8.34 23.71 -33.57
N PHE A 153 8.63 25.00 -33.32
CA PHE A 153 7.61 26.05 -33.20
C PHE A 153 6.72 26.18 -34.46
N PHE A 154 7.28 25.86 -35.63
CA PHE A 154 6.56 25.85 -36.91
C PHE A 154 6.02 24.46 -37.29
N SER A 155 6.05 23.47 -36.39
CA SER A 155 5.51 22.14 -36.66
C SER A 155 4.00 22.11 -36.47
N ALA A 156 3.30 21.40 -37.36
CA ALA A 156 1.86 21.17 -37.22
C ALA A 156 1.53 20.33 -35.96
N ASP A 157 2.44 19.45 -35.53
CA ASP A 157 2.26 18.59 -34.35
C ASP A 157 2.21 19.42 -33.05
N THR A 158 3.12 20.40 -32.89
CA THR A 158 3.13 21.30 -31.72
C THR A 158 1.85 22.14 -31.65
N TRP A 159 1.42 22.74 -32.76
CA TRP A 159 0.18 23.54 -32.79
C TRP A 159 -1.08 22.69 -32.61
N THR A 160 -1.07 21.44 -33.09
CA THR A 160 -2.18 20.49 -32.85
C THR A 160 -2.30 20.16 -31.36
N LEU A 161 -1.19 19.91 -30.66
CA LEU A 161 -1.19 19.73 -29.20
C LEU A 161 -1.74 20.97 -28.49
N ILE A 162 -1.24 22.15 -28.84
CA ILE A 162 -1.70 23.43 -28.27
C ILE A 162 -3.22 23.60 -28.49
N ALA A 163 -3.72 23.37 -29.71
CA ALA A 163 -5.12 23.50 -30.05
C ALA A 163 -6.02 22.50 -29.29
N ILE A 164 -5.60 21.22 -29.19
CA ILE A 164 -6.32 20.20 -28.42
C ILE A 164 -6.37 20.57 -26.94
N TYR A 165 -5.24 21.02 -26.37
CA TYR A 165 -5.18 21.46 -24.98
C TYR A 165 -6.12 22.63 -24.73
N PHE A 166 -6.05 23.70 -25.51
CA PHE A 166 -6.92 24.87 -25.34
C PHE A 166 -8.39 24.55 -25.56
N ARG A 167 -8.73 23.72 -26.55
CA ARG A 167 -10.12 23.24 -26.76
C ARG A 167 -10.66 22.54 -25.52
N ASN A 168 -9.89 21.58 -24.99
CA ASN A 168 -10.32 20.78 -23.84
C ASN A 168 -10.35 21.64 -22.55
N LEU A 169 -9.34 22.50 -22.35
CA LEU A 169 -9.28 23.46 -21.26
C LEU A 169 -10.49 24.42 -21.29
N PHE A 170 -10.85 24.94 -22.45
CA PHE A 170 -11.98 25.86 -22.60
C PHE A 170 -13.31 25.20 -22.19
N LEU A 171 -13.57 23.98 -22.64
CA LEU A 171 -14.78 23.24 -22.27
C LEU A 171 -14.84 22.95 -20.76
N ASN A 172 -13.70 22.58 -20.17
CA ASN A 172 -13.57 22.39 -18.74
C ASN A 172 -13.80 23.69 -17.95
N LEU A 173 -13.20 24.80 -18.39
CA LEU A 173 -13.34 26.11 -17.76
C LEU A 173 -14.75 26.66 -17.87
N ILE A 174 -15.48 26.46 -18.98
CA ILE A 174 -16.90 26.84 -19.06
C ILE A 174 -17.68 26.19 -17.92
N LEU A 175 -17.53 24.88 -17.74
CA LEU A 175 -18.26 24.14 -16.72
C LEU A 175 -17.88 24.58 -15.30
N LEU A 176 -16.59 24.75 -15.03
CA LEU A 176 -16.08 25.18 -13.73
C LEU A 176 -16.47 26.62 -13.41
N LEU A 177 -16.24 27.57 -14.33
CA LEU A 177 -16.55 28.98 -14.14
C LEU A 177 -18.05 29.23 -14.00
N SER A 178 -18.89 28.53 -14.77
CA SER A 178 -20.34 28.64 -14.60
C SER A 178 -20.79 28.10 -13.24
N SER A 179 -20.22 26.99 -12.77
CA SER A 179 -20.51 26.43 -11.44
C SER A 179 -20.03 27.32 -10.29
N LEU A 180 -18.81 27.86 -10.38
CA LEU A 180 -18.29 28.83 -9.42
C LEU A 180 -19.12 30.13 -9.42
N SER A 181 -19.55 30.57 -10.60
CA SER A 181 -20.40 31.75 -10.73
C SER A 181 -21.77 31.56 -10.07
N ILE A 182 -22.39 30.38 -10.24
CA ILE A 182 -23.64 30.02 -9.53
C ILE A 182 -23.44 30.12 -8.02
N ALA A 183 -22.34 29.57 -7.49
CA ALA A 183 -22.03 29.62 -6.07
C ALA A 183 -21.79 31.07 -5.57
N LEU A 184 -21.09 31.91 -6.34
CA LEU A 184 -20.80 33.31 -6.00
C LEU A 184 -22.00 34.25 -6.20
N LEU A 185 -22.99 33.87 -7.02
CA LEU A 185 -24.27 34.58 -7.14
C LEU A 185 -25.25 34.24 -6.02
N LEU A 186 -25.11 33.05 -5.39
CA LEU A 186 -26.01 32.60 -4.33
C LEU A 186 -26.15 33.61 -3.17
N PRO A 187 -25.07 34.24 -2.64
CA PRO A 187 -25.19 35.30 -1.63
C PRO A 187 -26.12 36.44 -2.03
N ARG A 188 -26.06 36.87 -3.30
CA ARG A 188 -26.90 37.96 -3.83
C ARG A 188 -28.36 37.53 -3.96
N PHE A 189 -28.60 36.29 -4.39
CA PHE A 189 -29.94 35.72 -4.48
C PHE A 189 -30.61 35.60 -3.10
N LEU A 190 -29.86 35.09 -2.11
CA LEU A 190 -30.32 34.97 -0.72
C LEU A 190 -30.61 36.36 -0.12
N LEU A 191 -29.76 37.35 -0.39
CA LEU A 191 -29.97 38.74 0.02
C LEU A 191 -31.22 39.35 -0.60
N LYS A 192 -31.45 39.17 -1.91
CA LYS A 192 -32.68 39.66 -2.56
C LYS A 192 -33.92 38.95 -2.03
N ALA A 193 -33.87 37.64 -1.78
CA ALA A 193 -34.96 36.91 -1.14
C ALA A 193 -35.32 37.48 0.24
N VAL A 194 -34.30 37.87 1.02
CA VAL A 194 -34.48 38.59 2.30
C VAL A 194 -35.05 40.00 2.10
N GLN A 195 -34.57 40.76 1.11
CA GLN A 195 -35.07 42.10 0.81
C GLN A 195 -36.50 42.11 0.26
N MET A 196 -36.93 41.05 -0.43
CA MET A 196 -38.32 40.86 -0.90
C MET A 196 -39.32 40.82 0.25
N GLU A 197 -38.90 40.52 1.49
CA GLU A 197 -39.72 40.68 2.70
C GLU A 197 -40.31 42.09 2.77
N LYS A 198 -39.51 43.13 2.49
CA LYS A 198 -39.95 44.54 2.47
C LYS A 198 -40.95 44.85 1.36
N TYR A 199 -40.88 44.11 0.25
CA TYR A 199 -41.82 44.25 -0.86
C TYR A 199 -43.15 43.57 -0.54
N PHE A 200 -43.12 42.33 -0.03
CA PHE A 200 -44.32 41.62 0.41
C PHE A 200 -44.99 42.29 1.61
N SER A 201 -44.22 42.90 2.52
CA SER A 201 -44.78 43.63 3.68
C SER A 201 -45.63 44.82 3.26
N ASN A 202 -45.34 45.43 2.10
CA ASN A 202 -46.12 46.51 1.53
C ASN A 202 -47.43 46.02 0.88
N ILE A 203 -47.50 44.76 0.46
CA ILE A 203 -48.67 44.16 -0.21
C ILE A 203 -49.60 43.46 0.78
N TRP A 204 -49.04 42.68 1.70
CA TRP A 204 -49.78 41.80 2.61
C TRP A 204 -49.79 42.30 4.07
N GLY A 205 -49.14 43.44 4.33
CA GLY A 205 -48.89 43.96 5.67
C GLY A 205 -47.66 43.33 6.31
N ALA A 206 -46.84 44.14 6.98
CA ALA A 206 -45.59 43.72 7.60
C ALA A 206 -45.75 42.58 8.62
N ALA A 207 -46.85 42.55 9.36
CA ALA A 207 -47.13 41.51 10.34
C ALA A 207 -47.39 40.13 9.70
N SER A 208 -48.06 40.08 8.55
CA SER A 208 -48.43 38.85 7.83
C SER A 208 -47.23 38.18 7.15
N VAL A 209 -46.28 38.97 6.68
CA VAL A 209 -45.05 38.48 6.05
C VAL A 209 -44.05 38.03 7.11
N LEU A 210 -43.90 38.80 8.18
CA LEU A 210 -43.05 38.42 9.30
C LEU A 210 -43.51 37.12 9.96
N SER A 211 -44.83 36.90 10.09
CA SER A 211 -45.39 35.65 10.61
C SER A 211 -45.17 34.47 9.66
N ALA A 212 -45.25 34.68 8.34
CA ALA A 212 -44.93 33.66 7.35
C ALA A 212 -43.45 33.23 7.39
N PHE A 213 -42.51 34.18 7.38
CA PHE A 213 -41.07 33.88 7.50
C PHE A 213 -40.73 33.20 8.84
N SER A 214 -41.31 33.68 9.94
CA SER A 214 -41.15 33.06 11.26
C SER A 214 -41.69 31.61 11.29
N SER A 215 -42.81 31.33 10.61
CA SER A 215 -43.38 29.98 10.53
C SER A 215 -42.52 29.00 9.73
N VAL A 216 -41.83 29.47 8.69
CA VAL A 216 -40.85 28.69 7.92
C VAL A 216 -39.62 28.39 8.77
N GLY A 217 -39.07 29.39 9.46
CA GLY A 217 -37.94 29.21 10.38
C GLY A 217 -38.25 28.21 11.51
N LEU A 218 -39.45 28.27 12.09
CA LEU A 218 -39.93 27.33 13.11
C LEU A 218 -40.10 25.91 12.57
N SER A 219 -40.58 25.77 11.34
CA SER A 219 -40.77 24.46 10.68
C SER A 219 -39.42 23.78 10.38
N LEU A 220 -38.43 24.54 9.90
CA LEU A 220 -37.05 24.06 9.72
C LEU A 220 -36.39 23.64 11.04
N ALA A 221 -36.57 24.44 12.09
CA ALA A 221 -36.11 24.09 13.43
C ALA A 221 -36.81 22.84 13.98
N ALA A 222 -38.11 22.65 13.71
CA ALA A 222 -38.85 21.47 14.12
C ALA A 222 -38.34 20.19 13.42
N VAL A 223 -38.04 20.25 12.12
CA VAL A 223 -37.42 19.13 11.37
C VAL A 223 -36.07 18.75 11.97
N ALA A 224 -35.24 19.74 12.33
CA ALA A 224 -33.96 19.51 12.99
C ALA A 224 -34.14 18.83 14.36
N VAL A 225 -35.08 19.31 15.18
CA VAL A 225 -35.39 18.73 16.51
C VAL A 225 -35.90 17.30 16.41
N VAL A 226 -36.79 17.01 15.46
CA VAL A 226 -37.31 15.65 15.22
C VAL A 226 -36.17 14.72 14.80
N THR A 227 -35.27 15.18 13.94
CA THR A 227 -34.13 14.38 13.46
C THR A 227 -33.09 14.14 14.56
N ILE A 228 -32.76 15.17 15.35
CA ILE A 228 -31.90 15.04 16.56
C ILE A 228 -32.51 14.01 17.51
N THR A 229 -33.80 14.13 17.78
CA THR A 229 -34.54 13.22 18.67
C THR A 229 -34.51 11.79 18.15
N ALA A 230 -34.71 11.59 16.84
CA ALA A 230 -34.68 10.27 16.23
C ALA A 230 -33.28 9.63 16.29
N ASN A 231 -32.22 10.43 16.16
CA ASN A 231 -30.82 10.00 16.36
C ASN A 231 -30.55 9.63 17.83
N PHE A 232 -31.03 10.41 18.79
CA PHE A 232 -30.87 10.08 20.22
C PHE A 232 -31.61 8.80 20.63
N ARG A 233 -32.77 8.52 20.02
CA ARG A 233 -33.49 7.26 20.21
C ARG A 233 -32.75 6.06 19.63
N SER A 234 -32.01 6.21 18.53
CA SER A 234 -31.26 5.08 17.95
C SER A 234 -30.12 4.57 18.84
N PHE A 235 -29.63 5.38 19.80
CA PHE A 235 -28.68 4.89 20.81
C PHE A 235 -29.32 3.95 21.85
N GLN A 236 -30.66 3.86 21.92
CA GLN A 236 -31.40 3.07 22.91
C GLN A 236 -31.93 1.74 22.35
N ASP A 237 -32.01 1.57 21.03
CA ASP A 237 -32.48 0.33 20.39
C ASP A 237 -31.31 -0.67 20.27
N THR A 238 -31.11 -1.51 21.28
CA THR A 238 -30.08 -2.57 21.29
C THR A 238 -30.48 -3.84 20.53
N ASN A 239 -31.76 -3.96 20.14
CA ASN A 239 -32.38 -5.25 19.80
C ASN A 239 -32.85 -5.39 18.34
N SER A 240 -32.20 -4.74 17.37
CA SER A 240 -32.47 -5.05 15.97
C SER A 240 -31.23 -5.00 15.10
N SER A 241 -31.07 -6.06 14.30
CA SER A 241 -30.39 -6.10 13.00
C SER A 241 -31.00 -5.12 11.97
N ALA A 242 -31.64 -4.03 12.42
CA ALA A 242 -32.30 -3.07 11.56
C ALA A 242 -31.24 -2.31 10.76
N ALA A 243 -31.30 -2.52 9.45
CA ALA A 243 -30.69 -1.70 8.41
C ALA A 243 -30.52 -0.25 8.85
N LYS A 244 -29.29 0.28 8.71
CA LYS A 244 -28.93 1.71 8.88
C LYS A 244 -30.08 2.58 8.38
N ARG A 245 -30.90 3.12 9.30
CA ARG A 245 -32.00 4.01 8.92
C ARG A 245 -31.35 5.23 8.26
N TRP A 246 -31.75 5.57 7.05
CA TRP A 246 -31.07 6.57 6.22
C TRP A 246 -30.87 7.93 6.93
N TYR A 247 -31.78 8.28 7.86
CA TYR A 247 -31.78 9.54 8.61
C TYR A 247 -30.77 9.62 9.77
N THR A 248 -30.10 8.51 10.14
CA THR A 248 -29.04 8.51 11.18
C THR A 248 -27.63 8.65 10.59
N GLY A 249 -27.50 8.59 9.25
CA GLY A 249 -26.23 8.81 8.57
C GLY A 249 -25.79 10.28 8.60
N ALA A 250 -24.48 10.51 8.58
CA ALA A 250 -23.89 11.87 8.63
C ALA A 250 -24.43 12.81 7.55
N GLY A 251 -24.66 12.31 6.32
CA GLY A 251 -25.23 13.11 5.23
C GLY A 251 -26.68 13.56 5.49
N ALA A 252 -27.51 12.69 6.06
CA ALA A 252 -28.88 13.05 6.44
C ALA A 252 -28.90 14.04 7.61
N VAL A 253 -28.00 13.88 8.58
CA VAL A 253 -27.86 14.82 9.69
C VAL A 253 -27.41 16.21 9.20
N GLN A 254 -26.45 16.30 8.28
CA GLN A 254 -26.11 17.59 7.68
C GLN A 254 -27.29 18.21 6.92
N SER A 255 -28.05 17.41 6.16
CA SER A 255 -29.18 17.90 5.34
C SER A 255 -30.43 18.27 6.13
N LEU A 256 -30.71 17.57 7.24
CA LEU A 256 -31.95 17.72 8.02
C LEU A 256 -31.75 18.44 9.36
N VAL A 257 -30.50 18.67 9.78
CA VAL A 257 -30.17 19.39 11.02
C VAL A 257 -29.33 20.62 10.70
N VAL A 258 -28.11 20.43 10.17
CA VAL A 258 -27.15 21.54 9.97
C VAL A 258 -27.68 22.59 8.98
N VAL A 259 -28.09 22.17 7.79
CA VAL A 259 -28.61 23.08 6.75
C VAL A 259 -29.87 23.82 7.22
N PRO A 260 -30.90 23.17 7.80
CA PRO A 260 -32.04 23.86 8.40
C PRO A 260 -31.64 24.88 9.48
N PHE A 261 -30.69 24.56 10.37
CA PHE A 261 -30.20 25.53 11.35
C PHE A 261 -29.52 26.75 10.70
N CYS A 262 -28.71 26.54 9.66
CA CYS A 262 -28.11 27.64 8.91
C CYS A 262 -29.17 28.52 8.23
N LEU A 263 -30.21 27.92 7.64
CA LEU A 263 -31.32 28.64 7.03
C LEU A 263 -32.18 29.37 8.08
N THR A 264 -32.46 28.75 9.23
CA THR A 264 -33.14 29.41 10.34
C THR A 264 -32.33 30.61 10.83
N ALA A 265 -31.01 30.50 10.98
CA ALA A 265 -30.16 31.63 11.37
C ALA A 265 -30.21 32.79 10.35
N LEU A 266 -30.29 32.48 9.05
CA LEU A 266 -30.47 33.49 8.00
C LEU A 266 -31.85 34.17 8.10
N ILE A 267 -32.93 33.39 8.21
CA ILE A 267 -34.29 33.91 8.32
C ILE A 267 -34.43 34.76 9.58
N GLU A 268 -33.89 34.31 10.71
CA GLU A 268 -33.90 35.07 11.96
C GLU A 268 -33.12 36.39 11.86
N THR A 269 -32.04 36.42 11.08
CA THR A 269 -31.28 37.65 10.80
C THR A 269 -32.10 38.63 9.98
N ALA A 270 -32.82 38.14 8.97
CA ALA A 270 -33.72 38.94 8.14
C ALA A 270 -34.87 39.58 8.95
N SER A 271 -35.36 38.86 9.97
CA SER A 271 -36.44 39.32 10.83
C SER A 271 -36.03 40.40 11.87
N LEU A 272 -34.73 40.74 11.98
CA LEU A 272 -34.30 41.80 12.89
C LEU A 272 -34.73 43.19 12.37
N ARG A 273 -35.03 44.10 13.30
CA ARG A 273 -35.43 45.49 13.01
C ARG A 273 -34.65 46.47 13.89
N PRO A 274 -34.47 47.74 13.45
CA PRO A 274 -33.85 48.79 14.24
C PRO A 274 -34.47 48.97 15.63
N ILE A 275 -33.64 49.25 16.62
CA ILE A 275 -34.06 49.39 18.03
C ILE A 275 -35.10 50.53 18.19
N ASP A 276 -34.98 51.57 17.37
CA ASP A 276 -35.88 52.72 17.37
C ASP A 276 -37.28 52.37 16.81
N GLU A 277 -37.38 51.43 15.86
CA GLU A 277 -38.66 50.93 15.34
C GLU A 277 -39.37 50.01 16.33
N LEU A 278 -38.59 49.27 17.13
CA LEU A 278 -39.11 48.33 18.13
C LEU A 278 -39.56 49.04 19.41
N GLY A 279 -38.93 50.16 19.79
CA GLY A 279 -39.19 50.86 21.04
C GLY A 279 -38.58 50.16 22.26
N ARG A 280 -37.98 50.94 23.19
CA ARG A 280 -37.26 50.40 24.37
C ARG A 280 -38.14 49.51 25.27
N SER A 281 -39.45 49.74 25.31
CA SER A 281 -40.41 48.94 26.09
C SER A 281 -40.64 47.53 25.55
N ASN A 282 -40.43 47.29 24.25
CA ASN A 282 -40.65 45.98 23.62
C ASN A 282 -39.44 45.05 23.71
N MET A 283 -38.24 45.56 24.03
CA MET A 283 -37.03 44.75 24.20
C MET A 283 -37.16 43.73 25.33
N GLY A 284 -37.81 44.10 26.44
CA GLY A 284 -38.08 43.19 27.56
C GLY A 284 -39.03 42.06 27.17
N GLY A 285 -40.06 42.34 26.36
CA GLY A 285 -40.99 41.34 25.84
C GLY A 285 -40.33 40.36 24.86
N LEU A 286 -39.46 40.85 23.98
CA LEU A 286 -38.73 39.99 23.04
C LEU A 286 -37.67 39.12 23.71
N PHE A 287 -36.95 39.67 24.69
CA PHE A 287 -36.06 38.89 25.54
C PHE A 287 -36.81 37.72 26.21
N LEU A 288 -38.01 37.98 26.72
CA LEU A 288 -38.87 36.95 27.31
C LEU A 288 -39.30 35.91 26.26
N ILE A 289 -39.73 36.32 25.08
CA ILE A 289 -40.14 35.41 23.98
C ILE A 289 -38.99 34.48 23.56
N TRP A 290 -37.77 35.02 23.36
CA TRP A 290 -36.61 34.21 22.98
C TRP A 290 -36.19 33.24 24.09
N THR A 291 -36.26 33.69 25.34
CA THR A 291 -35.98 32.85 26.52
C THR A 291 -37.01 31.71 26.62
N LEU A 292 -38.29 31.99 26.42
CA LEU A 292 -39.34 30.97 26.44
C LEU A 292 -39.19 29.96 25.29
N SER A 293 -38.81 30.45 24.10
CA SER A 293 -38.59 29.60 22.91
C SER A 293 -37.40 28.65 23.10
N ALA A 294 -36.26 29.16 23.61
CA ALA A 294 -35.11 28.33 23.94
C ALA A 294 -35.42 27.34 25.08
N SER A 295 -36.22 27.76 26.08
CA SER A 295 -36.69 26.87 27.15
C SER A 295 -37.53 25.72 26.60
N ALA A 296 -38.41 25.99 25.63
CA ALA A 296 -39.20 24.97 24.95
C ALA A 296 -38.31 24.00 24.15
N PHE A 297 -37.32 24.52 23.40
CA PHE A 297 -36.37 23.71 22.63
C PHE A 297 -35.60 22.70 23.50
N PHE A 298 -34.92 23.18 24.55
CA PHE A 298 -34.18 22.30 25.46
C PHE A 298 -35.10 21.40 26.31
N GLY A 299 -36.32 21.86 26.60
CA GLY A 299 -37.36 21.07 27.27
C GLY A 299 -37.85 19.89 26.43
N VAL A 300 -38.04 20.10 25.12
CA VAL A 300 -38.42 19.04 24.15
C VAL A 300 -37.30 18.01 24.02
N LEU A 301 -36.04 18.44 23.91
CA LEU A 301 -34.88 17.54 23.86
C LEU A 301 -34.79 16.65 25.11
N LYS A 302 -35.11 17.20 26.29
CA LYS A 302 -35.20 16.43 27.53
C LYS A 302 -36.32 15.39 27.48
N LEU A 303 -37.55 15.80 27.11
CA LEU A 303 -38.73 14.93 27.10
C LEU A 303 -38.51 13.71 26.21
N PHE A 304 -37.90 13.93 25.04
CA PHE A 304 -37.71 12.86 24.07
C PHE A 304 -36.40 12.07 24.24
N GLY A 305 -35.40 12.63 24.93
CA GLY A 305 -34.16 11.92 25.28
C GLY A 305 -34.29 10.93 26.45
N LYS A 306 -35.48 10.83 27.06
CA LYS A 306 -35.83 9.95 28.20
C LYS A 306 -34.75 9.93 29.29
N PHE A 307 -34.28 11.10 29.72
CA PHE A 307 -33.35 11.19 30.83
C PHE A 307 -34.08 10.83 32.15
N GLU A 308 -33.84 9.62 32.67
CA GLU A 308 -34.46 9.14 33.92
C GLU A 308 -34.06 10.01 35.12
N MET A 309 -35.03 10.33 35.98
CA MET A 309 -34.82 11.22 37.13
C MET A 309 -35.38 10.61 38.42
N SER A 310 -34.50 10.22 39.34
CA SER A 310 -34.84 9.95 40.74
C SER A 310 -34.12 10.96 41.66
N GLY A 311 -34.89 11.80 42.37
CA GLY A 311 -34.37 12.73 43.41
C GLY A 311 -34.52 14.25 43.11
N ARG A 312 -34.75 15.02 44.19
CA ARG A 312 -34.94 16.49 44.19
C ARG A 312 -33.74 17.30 43.65
N PRO A 313 -32.47 17.05 44.04
CA PRO A 313 -31.31 17.79 43.50
C PRO A 313 -31.10 17.57 41.99
N ARG A 314 -31.51 16.40 41.47
CA ARG A 314 -31.44 16.10 40.03
C ARG A 314 -32.44 16.91 39.21
N ARG A 315 -33.66 17.14 39.73
CA ARG A 315 -34.68 17.97 39.08
C ARG A 315 -34.25 19.44 38.97
N ILE A 316 -33.59 19.97 40.01
CA ILE A 316 -33.07 21.35 40.03
C ILE A 316 -31.99 21.53 38.96
N ARG A 317 -31.04 20.59 38.85
CA ARG A 317 -29.97 20.68 37.85
C ARG A 317 -30.50 20.69 36.42
N VAL A 318 -31.52 19.87 36.12
CA VAL A 318 -32.14 19.84 34.79
C VAL A 318 -32.93 21.11 34.50
N LEU A 319 -33.64 21.67 35.50
CA LEU A 319 -34.29 22.98 35.36
C LEU A 319 -33.26 24.07 35.09
N LEU A 320 -32.12 24.07 35.77
CA LEU A 320 -31.00 24.98 35.51
C LEU A 320 -30.42 24.76 34.10
N ALA A 321 -30.26 23.51 33.66
CA ALA A 321 -29.79 23.19 32.31
C ALA A 321 -30.76 23.57 31.19
N ILE A 322 -32.01 23.93 31.49
CA ILE A 322 -32.97 24.48 30.53
C ILE A 322 -33.00 26.01 30.65
N LEU A 323 -33.20 26.54 31.86
CA LEU A 323 -33.42 27.96 32.09
C LEU A 323 -32.16 28.80 31.91
N VAL A 324 -31.00 28.33 32.36
CA VAL A 324 -29.74 29.10 32.26
C VAL A 324 -29.28 29.24 30.80
N PRO A 325 -29.24 28.17 29.97
CA PRO A 325 -28.97 28.32 28.54
C PRO A 325 -30.04 29.14 27.82
N ALA A 326 -31.32 29.05 28.22
CA ALA A 326 -32.37 29.84 27.62
C ALA A 326 -32.25 31.34 27.90
N LEU A 327 -31.89 31.73 29.13
CA LEU A 327 -31.58 33.11 29.50
C LEU A 327 -30.33 33.61 28.76
N PHE A 328 -29.31 32.77 28.66
CA PHE A 328 -28.10 33.05 27.89
C PHE A 328 -28.41 33.28 26.41
N TYR A 329 -29.26 32.43 25.82
CA TYR A 329 -29.76 32.62 24.45
C TYR A 329 -30.48 33.96 24.27
N GLY A 330 -31.45 34.27 25.15
CA GLY A 330 -32.18 35.53 25.13
C GLY A 330 -31.27 36.76 25.26
N GLY A 331 -30.25 36.69 26.12
CA GLY A 331 -29.28 37.77 26.32
C GLY A 331 -28.40 37.99 25.09
N GLY A 332 -27.91 36.92 24.46
CA GLY A 332 -27.15 37.07 23.22
C GLY A 332 -27.97 37.55 22.04
N ARG A 333 -29.28 37.28 21.99
CA ARG A 333 -30.15 37.88 20.97
C ARG A 333 -30.23 39.40 21.11
N VAL A 334 -30.28 39.92 22.33
CA VAL A 334 -30.16 41.37 22.57
C VAL A 334 -28.80 41.90 22.11
N LEU A 335 -27.73 41.15 22.36
CA LEU A 335 -26.38 41.51 21.92
C LEU A 335 -26.23 41.48 20.39
N LEU A 336 -26.83 40.50 19.71
CA LEU A 336 -26.88 40.42 18.24
C LEU A 336 -27.68 41.58 17.63
N LEU A 337 -28.76 42.03 18.29
CA LEU A 337 -29.47 43.24 17.89
C LEU A 337 -28.61 44.50 18.02
N ARG A 338 -27.85 44.63 19.11
CA ARG A 338 -26.89 45.73 19.28
C ARG A 338 -25.77 45.68 18.25
N PHE A 339 -25.33 44.47 17.89
CA PHE A 339 -24.36 44.29 16.83
C PHE A 339 -24.93 44.64 15.45
N ALA A 340 -26.21 44.33 15.18
CA ALA A 340 -26.91 44.75 13.96
C ALA A 340 -27.03 46.28 13.87
N ASP A 341 -27.30 46.94 15.00
CA ASP A 341 -27.36 48.40 15.14
C ASP A 341 -26.00 49.05 14.85
N TRP A 342 -24.91 48.46 15.34
CA TRP A 342 -23.54 48.89 15.01
C TRP A 342 -23.21 48.72 13.52
N LEU A 343 -23.81 47.75 12.84
CA LEU A 343 -23.72 47.56 11.38
C LEU A 343 -24.70 48.44 10.58
N GLU A 344 -25.36 49.39 11.25
CA GLU A 344 -26.33 50.33 10.68
C GLU A 344 -27.50 49.64 9.95
N PHE A 345 -27.80 48.39 10.32
CA PHE A 345 -28.77 47.55 9.63
C PHE A 345 -28.56 47.42 8.11
N ASN A 346 -27.32 47.56 7.64
CA ASN A 346 -26.99 47.36 6.24
C ASN A 346 -27.21 45.88 5.85
N PRO A 347 -28.12 45.55 4.94
CA PRO A 347 -28.49 44.18 4.60
C PRO A 347 -27.31 43.31 4.15
N PHE A 348 -26.30 43.91 3.49
CA PHE A 348 -25.11 43.18 3.03
C PHE A 348 -24.19 42.79 4.19
N HIS A 349 -23.96 43.72 5.13
CA HIS A 349 -23.20 43.45 6.35
C HIS A 349 -23.94 42.45 7.24
N LEU A 350 -25.26 42.62 7.38
CA LEU A 350 -26.09 41.72 8.19
C LEU A 350 -26.05 40.28 7.65
N ALA A 351 -26.31 40.05 6.36
CA ALA A 351 -26.33 38.70 5.81
C ALA A 351 -24.95 38.02 5.83
N THR A 352 -23.86 38.79 5.83
CA THR A 352 -22.51 38.23 5.90
C THR A 352 -22.15 37.80 7.33
N LEU A 353 -22.43 38.66 8.32
CA LEU A 353 -21.87 38.50 9.68
C LEU A 353 -22.85 37.91 10.69
N LEU A 354 -24.15 38.20 10.58
CA LEU A 354 -25.12 37.80 11.61
C LEU A 354 -25.51 36.32 11.60
N PRO A 355 -25.68 35.63 10.45
CA PRO A 355 -25.97 34.20 10.49
C PRO A 355 -24.83 33.39 11.15
N PRO A 356 -23.54 33.60 10.80
CA PRO A 356 -22.42 33.00 11.52
C PRO A 356 -22.38 33.36 13.02
N ALA A 357 -22.62 34.62 13.38
CA ALA A 357 -22.67 35.05 14.78
C ALA A 357 -23.81 34.38 15.57
N THR A 358 -24.97 34.19 14.93
CA THR A 358 -26.13 33.50 15.50
C THR A 358 -25.82 32.02 15.73
N ILE A 359 -25.17 31.36 14.76
CA ILE A 359 -24.75 29.95 14.89
C ILE A 359 -23.68 29.79 15.98
N LEU A 360 -22.71 30.72 16.05
CA LEU A 360 -21.70 30.73 17.11
C LEU A 360 -22.36 30.88 18.49
N TRP A 361 -23.31 31.81 18.63
CA TRP A 361 -24.02 32.03 19.88
C TRP A 361 -24.87 30.82 20.29
N PHE A 362 -25.57 30.21 19.33
CA PHE A 362 -26.31 28.96 19.53
C PHE A 362 -25.38 27.84 19.98
N SER A 363 -24.19 27.73 19.38
CA SER A 363 -23.18 26.72 19.73
C SER A 363 -22.68 26.90 21.16
N LEU A 364 -22.35 28.14 21.57
CA LEU A 364 -21.98 28.45 22.96
C LEU A 364 -23.12 28.14 23.95
N THR A 365 -24.36 28.47 23.58
CA THR A 365 -25.55 28.13 24.36
C THR A 365 -25.67 26.61 24.56
N ALA A 366 -25.39 25.84 23.52
CA ALA A 366 -25.48 24.39 23.58
C ALA A 366 -24.33 23.75 24.38
N VAL A 367 -23.11 24.32 24.33
CA VAL A 367 -22.00 23.93 25.21
C VAL A 367 -22.37 24.16 26.67
N LEU A 368 -22.98 25.31 26.99
CA LEU A 368 -23.46 25.62 28.34
C LEU A 368 -24.53 24.62 28.80
N HIS A 369 -25.46 24.24 27.92
CA HIS A 369 -26.46 23.20 28.20
C HIS A 369 -25.81 21.85 28.55
N ILE A 370 -24.84 21.41 27.74
CA ILE A 370 -24.10 20.15 27.99
C ILE A 370 -23.35 20.20 29.32
N GLY A 371 -22.65 21.32 29.58
CA GLY A 371 -21.89 21.51 30.83
C GLY A 371 -22.77 21.46 32.07
N LEU A 372 -23.94 22.08 32.02
CA LEU A 372 -24.90 22.10 33.14
C LEU A 372 -25.59 20.73 33.34
N MET A 373 -25.85 19.99 32.26
CA MET A 373 -26.32 18.60 32.35
C MET A 373 -25.28 17.68 32.98
N GLY A 374 -23.98 17.97 32.81
CA GLY A 374 -22.89 17.22 33.42
C GLY A 374 -23.02 15.71 33.15
N THR A 375 -22.81 14.89 34.18
CA THR A 375 -22.90 13.41 34.09
C THR A 375 -24.25 12.86 33.64
N PHE A 376 -25.32 13.66 33.60
CA PHE A 376 -26.63 13.23 33.10
C PHE A 376 -26.74 13.22 31.57
N PHE A 377 -25.78 13.83 30.87
CA PHE A 377 -25.69 13.74 29.41
C PHE A 377 -24.60 12.71 29.07
N PRO A 378 -24.97 11.52 28.57
CA PRO A 378 -24.04 10.46 28.18
C PRO A 378 -22.94 10.91 27.20
N GLU A 379 -21.77 10.29 27.28
CA GLU A 379 -20.57 10.67 26.51
C GLU A 379 -20.76 10.52 24.99
N ASP A 380 -21.40 9.45 24.54
CA ASP A 380 -21.81 9.21 23.14
C ASP A 380 -22.67 10.36 22.58
N ARG A 381 -23.63 10.87 23.36
CA ARG A 381 -24.47 12.00 22.97
C ARG A 381 -23.70 13.32 22.99
N ARG A 382 -22.73 13.50 23.91
CA ARG A 382 -21.85 14.70 23.93
C ARG A 382 -21.00 14.75 22.67
N GLU A 383 -20.41 13.63 22.29
CA GLU A 383 -19.61 13.49 21.07
C GLU A 383 -20.47 13.76 19.83
N TRP A 384 -21.67 13.16 19.75
CA TRP A 384 -22.61 13.43 18.65
C TRP A 384 -22.94 14.92 18.52
N TRP A 385 -23.25 15.58 19.64
CA TRP A 385 -23.55 17.01 19.64
C TRP A 385 -22.34 17.88 19.25
N SER A 386 -21.15 17.50 19.73
CA SER A 386 -19.90 18.20 19.39
C SER A 386 -19.61 18.12 17.88
N ARG A 387 -19.93 16.99 17.23
CA ARG A 387 -19.85 16.85 15.76
C ARG A 387 -20.85 17.74 15.01
N ILE A 388 -22.08 17.90 15.52
CA ILE A 388 -23.05 18.87 14.96
C ILE A 388 -22.51 20.29 15.05
N VAL A 389 -22.00 20.67 16.22
CA VAL A 389 -21.42 22.01 16.44
C VAL A 389 -20.23 22.23 15.50
N ALA A 390 -19.35 21.24 15.33
CA ALA A 390 -18.24 21.32 14.39
C ALA A 390 -18.72 21.56 12.94
N TRP A 391 -19.76 20.84 12.48
CA TRP A 391 -20.34 21.09 11.16
C TRP A 391 -20.99 22.47 11.05
N LEU A 392 -21.76 22.91 12.05
CA LEU A 392 -22.35 24.25 12.08
C LEU A 392 -21.29 25.36 11.99
N LEU A 393 -20.18 25.23 12.72
CA LEU A 393 -19.06 26.16 12.66
C LEU A 393 -18.34 26.12 11.31
N LEU A 394 -18.14 24.93 10.73
CA LEU A 394 -17.54 24.78 9.40
C LEU A 394 -18.39 25.42 8.30
N TYR A 395 -19.71 25.23 8.34
CA TYR A 395 -20.65 25.86 7.42
C TYR A 395 -20.70 27.38 7.63
N SER A 396 -20.61 27.84 8.88
CA SER A 396 -20.52 29.27 9.21
C SER A 396 -19.24 29.91 8.69
N PHE A 397 -18.11 29.22 8.80
CA PHE A 397 -16.84 29.66 8.22
C PHE A 397 -16.91 29.70 6.68
N SER A 398 -17.46 28.65 6.07
CA SER A 398 -17.67 28.59 4.61
C SER A 398 -18.59 29.71 4.12
N TRP A 399 -19.62 30.04 4.90
CA TRP A 399 -20.52 31.17 4.67
C TRP A 399 -19.76 32.50 4.68
N LEU A 400 -18.94 32.76 5.71
CA LEU A 400 -18.13 33.97 5.82
C LEU A 400 -17.18 34.12 4.62
N VAL A 401 -16.51 33.04 4.22
CA VAL A 401 -15.61 33.04 3.06
C VAL A 401 -16.38 33.33 1.77
N MET A 402 -17.49 32.63 1.54
CA MET A 402 -18.30 32.78 0.31
C MET A 402 -18.94 34.17 0.19
N PHE A 403 -19.61 34.65 1.25
CA PHE A 403 -20.20 36.00 1.28
C PHE A 403 -19.13 37.08 1.27
N GLY A 404 -18.03 36.88 2.01
CA GLY A 404 -16.87 37.76 2.00
C GLY A 404 -16.32 37.97 0.60
N ILE A 405 -16.03 36.89 -0.13
CA ILE A 405 -15.51 36.96 -1.49
C ILE A 405 -16.55 37.54 -2.45
N ALA A 406 -17.80 37.05 -2.43
CA ALA A 406 -18.84 37.47 -3.37
C ALA A 406 -19.26 38.95 -3.22
N LEU A 407 -19.25 39.48 -1.99
CA LEU A 407 -19.75 40.82 -1.68
C LEU A 407 -18.66 41.85 -1.43
N TYR A 408 -17.51 41.48 -0.85
CA TYR A 408 -16.42 42.42 -0.56
C TYR A 408 -15.25 42.26 -1.53
N GLY A 409 -15.08 41.10 -2.16
CA GLY A 409 -14.06 40.88 -3.18
C GLY A 409 -14.06 41.93 -4.30
N PRO A 410 -15.22 42.21 -4.95
CA PRO A 410 -15.27 43.23 -6.00
C PRO A 410 -14.95 44.65 -5.51
N LEU A 411 -15.31 44.98 -4.26
CA LEU A 411 -14.97 46.26 -3.62
C LEU A 411 -13.46 46.38 -3.39
N ILE A 412 -12.81 45.32 -2.90
CA ILE A 412 -11.36 45.26 -2.68
C ILE A 412 -10.62 45.40 -4.01
N VAL A 413 -11.09 44.71 -5.07
CA VAL A 413 -10.53 44.86 -6.42
C VAL A 413 -10.70 46.29 -6.92
N GLY A 414 -11.91 46.86 -6.83
CA GLY A 414 -12.15 48.24 -7.25
C GLY A 414 -11.28 49.27 -6.51
N TRP A 415 -11.07 49.06 -5.21
CA TRP A 415 -10.14 49.85 -4.40
C TRP A 415 -8.69 49.72 -4.89
N ALA A 416 -8.21 48.48 -5.06
CA ALA A 416 -6.86 48.18 -5.51
C ALA A 416 -6.59 48.71 -6.92
N VAL A 417 -7.59 48.66 -7.81
CA VAL A 417 -7.50 49.23 -9.17
C VAL A 417 -7.26 50.74 -9.12
N ARG A 418 -7.93 51.42 -8.19
CA ARG A 418 -7.87 52.88 -8.05
C ARG A 418 -6.59 53.37 -7.40
N GLU A 419 -6.20 52.82 -6.25
CA GLU A 419 -5.01 53.26 -5.51
C GLU A 419 -3.70 52.88 -6.22
N ALA A 420 -3.76 51.90 -7.13
CA ALA A 420 -2.59 51.24 -7.64
C ALA A 420 -2.60 51.18 -9.18
N GLN A 421 -2.49 52.35 -9.83
CA GLN A 421 -2.30 52.44 -11.28
C GLN A 421 -1.09 51.61 -11.79
N GLY A 422 -0.13 51.25 -10.91
CA GLY A 422 0.97 50.30 -11.19
C GLY A 422 0.95 48.98 -10.40
N TRP A 423 0.35 48.90 -9.22
CA TRP A 423 0.40 47.67 -8.42
C TRP A 423 -0.61 46.61 -8.86
N LEU A 424 -1.63 46.97 -9.63
CA LEU A 424 -2.44 45.97 -10.31
C LEU A 424 -1.62 45.15 -11.30
N ALA A 425 -0.78 45.81 -12.10
CA ALA A 425 0.14 45.13 -13.00
C ALA A 425 1.13 44.28 -12.21
N ALA A 426 1.69 44.82 -11.11
CA ALA A 426 2.61 44.09 -10.23
C ALA A 426 1.95 42.93 -9.47
N GLY A 427 0.69 43.08 -9.03
CA GLY A 427 -0.08 42.10 -8.28
C GLY A 427 -0.67 41.01 -9.17
N SER A 428 -1.11 41.35 -10.38
CA SER A 428 -1.48 40.40 -11.43
C SER A 428 -0.25 39.63 -11.90
N ALA A 429 0.88 40.32 -12.08
CA ALA A 429 2.16 39.69 -12.39
C ALA A 429 2.65 38.81 -11.24
N ALA A 430 2.47 39.21 -9.97
CA ALA A 430 2.83 38.40 -8.80
C ALA A 430 1.91 37.18 -8.63
N TRP A 431 0.61 37.32 -8.88
CA TRP A 431 -0.35 36.22 -8.89
C TRP A 431 -0.06 35.24 -10.03
N LEU A 432 0.22 35.74 -11.24
CA LEU A 432 0.67 34.93 -12.36
C LEU A 432 2.03 34.29 -12.08
N ALA A 433 2.98 35.01 -11.48
CA ALA A 433 4.31 34.48 -11.16
C ALA A 433 4.26 33.41 -10.08
N THR A 434 3.45 33.56 -9.03
CA THR A 434 3.26 32.52 -7.99
C THR A 434 2.54 31.30 -8.56
N THR A 435 1.56 31.50 -9.45
CA THR A 435 0.87 30.40 -10.14
C THR A 435 1.79 29.67 -11.12
N LEU A 436 2.52 30.39 -11.98
CA LEU A 436 3.47 29.83 -12.93
C LEU A 436 4.64 29.14 -12.22
N SER A 437 5.15 29.73 -11.12
CA SER A 437 6.19 29.12 -10.28
C SER A 437 5.70 27.82 -9.66
N GLY A 438 4.49 27.80 -9.06
CA GLY A 438 3.91 26.58 -8.48
C GLY A 438 3.65 25.47 -9.51
N VAL A 439 3.26 25.82 -10.74
CA VAL A 439 3.08 24.86 -11.84
C VAL A 439 4.44 24.38 -12.39
N ALA A 440 5.46 25.24 -12.41
CA ALA A 440 6.80 24.90 -12.87
C ALA A 440 7.57 24.02 -11.87
N THR A 441 7.47 24.29 -10.56
CA THR A 441 8.08 23.46 -9.51
C THR A 441 7.40 22.11 -9.37
N ALA A 442 6.10 22.02 -9.64
CA ALA A 442 5.40 20.74 -9.78
C ALA A 442 5.88 19.89 -10.96
N ARG A 443 6.60 20.48 -11.93
CA ARG A 443 7.16 19.80 -13.11
C ARG A 443 8.66 19.49 -13.02
N GLY A 444 9.37 19.88 -11.95
CA GLY A 444 10.79 19.58 -11.81
C GLY A 444 11.40 20.02 -10.49
N LYS A 445 12.31 19.21 -9.95
CA LYS A 445 13.08 19.49 -8.72
C LYS A 445 14.17 20.57 -8.89
N ASP A 446 14.42 21.05 -10.10
CA ASP A 446 15.52 21.97 -10.40
C ASP A 446 15.08 23.36 -10.87
N THR A 447 14.48 24.15 -9.97
CA THR A 447 14.38 25.60 -10.18
C THR A 447 15.03 26.37 -9.03
N GLY A 448 16.29 26.77 -9.26
CA GLY A 448 16.79 28.08 -8.83
C GLY A 448 17.76 28.10 -7.64
N LYS A 449 19.07 28.16 -7.94
CA LYS A 449 20.16 28.56 -7.04
C LYS A 449 20.02 29.99 -6.44
N ALA A 450 18.91 30.68 -6.65
CA ALA A 450 18.72 32.10 -6.31
C ALA A 450 17.68 32.38 -5.21
N ILE A 451 16.90 31.38 -4.77
CA ILE A 451 15.85 31.54 -3.74
C ILE A 451 16.15 30.57 -2.60
N SER A 452 16.05 31.02 -1.34
CA SER A 452 16.27 30.12 -0.20
C SER A 452 15.30 28.93 -0.25
N LYS A 453 15.79 27.72 0.01
CA LYS A 453 15.01 26.46 -0.05
C LYS A 453 13.72 26.53 0.79
N SER A 454 13.78 27.15 1.96
CA SER A 454 12.63 27.37 2.87
C SER A 454 11.56 28.31 2.29
N LEU A 455 11.96 29.42 1.66
CA LEU A 455 11.00 30.34 1.03
C LEU A 455 10.35 29.71 -0.20
N LEU A 456 11.11 28.94 -0.98
CA LEU A 456 10.60 28.21 -2.14
C LEU A 456 9.59 27.13 -1.73
N GLU A 457 9.87 26.38 -0.65
CA GLU A 457 8.95 25.40 -0.07
C GLU A 457 7.65 26.06 0.40
N TRP A 458 7.73 27.19 1.11
CA TRP A 458 6.55 27.92 1.58
C TRP A 458 5.72 28.51 0.42
N LEU A 459 6.37 29.14 -0.56
CA LEU A 459 5.70 29.68 -1.74
C LEU A 459 5.01 28.59 -2.55
N THR A 460 5.65 27.42 -2.68
CA THR A 460 5.09 26.26 -3.40
C THR A 460 3.88 25.69 -2.64
N ALA A 461 3.94 25.62 -1.31
CA ALA A 461 2.81 25.18 -0.49
C ALA A 461 1.63 26.17 -0.50
N ALA A 462 1.89 27.48 -0.58
CA ALA A 462 0.88 28.53 -0.56
C ALA A 462 0.27 28.84 -1.94
N ALA A 463 1.00 28.61 -3.04
CA ALA A 463 0.61 29.00 -4.40
C ALA A 463 -0.80 28.52 -4.82
N PRO A 464 -1.22 27.26 -4.56
CA PRO A 464 -2.56 26.81 -4.94
C PRO A 464 -3.68 27.58 -4.23
N TYR A 465 -3.51 27.91 -2.95
CA TYR A 465 -4.50 28.65 -2.17
C TYR A 465 -4.63 30.10 -2.63
N VAL A 466 -3.49 30.74 -2.94
CA VAL A 466 -3.46 32.09 -3.52
C VAL A 466 -4.13 32.12 -4.89
N PHE A 467 -3.91 31.08 -5.71
CA PHE A 467 -4.61 30.93 -6.99
C PHE A 467 -6.13 30.80 -6.82
N VAL A 468 -6.59 29.92 -5.93
CA VAL A 468 -8.02 29.72 -5.61
C VAL A 468 -8.66 31.03 -5.16
N ALA A 469 -8.03 31.76 -4.23
CA ALA A 469 -8.56 33.03 -3.77
C ALA A 469 -8.64 34.06 -4.91
N GLY A 470 -7.59 34.17 -5.72
CA GLY A 470 -7.52 35.07 -6.86
C GLY A 470 -8.60 34.80 -7.92
N ILE A 471 -8.80 33.54 -8.31
CA ILE A 471 -9.83 33.19 -9.31
C ILE A 471 -11.25 33.43 -8.79
N LEU A 472 -11.53 33.14 -7.50
CA LEU A 472 -12.84 33.40 -6.91
C LEU A 472 -13.15 34.91 -6.84
N VAL A 473 -12.16 35.73 -6.46
CA VAL A 473 -12.29 37.19 -6.45
C VAL A 473 -12.45 37.75 -7.86
N ALA A 474 -11.70 37.23 -8.85
CA ALA A 474 -11.81 37.63 -10.24
C ALA A 474 -13.19 37.30 -10.83
N VAL A 475 -13.71 36.10 -10.57
CA VAL A 475 -15.08 35.71 -10.99
C VAL A 475 -16.13 36.57 -10.28
N ALA A 476 -16.00 36.81 -8.97
CA ALA A 476 -16.91 37.68 -8.23
C ALA A 476 -16.93 39.10 -8.80
N HIS A 477 -15.76 39.65 -9.16
CA HIS A 477 -15.66 40.97 -9.78
C HIS A 477 -16.23 40.99 -11.21
N GLY A 478 -15.96 39.95 -12.03
CA GLY A 478 -16.56 39.82 -13.36
C GLY A 478 -18.09 39.76 -13.31
N LEU A 479 -18.65 39.01 -12.35
CA LEU A 479 -20.10 38.99 -12.10
C LEU A 479 -20.63 40.36 -11.65
N GLN A 480 -19.86 41.12 -10.86
CA GLN A 480 -20.22 42.48 -10.49
C GLN A 480 -20.31 43.39 -11.72
N VAL A 481 -19.31 43.36 -12.61
CA VAL A 481 -19.31 44.16 -13.85
C VAL A 481 -20.49 43.79 -14.74
N LEU A 482 -20.78 42.50 -14.87
CA LEU A 482 -21.85 41.98 -15.72
C LEU A 482 -23.26 42.30 -15.20
N LEU A 483 -23.42 42.49 -13.88
CA LEU A 483 -24.69 42.86 -13.24
C LEU A 483 -24.88 44.37 -13.04
N GLN A 484 -23.86 45.19 -13.34
CA GLN A 484 -23.94 46.65 -13.19
C GLN A 484 -24.60 47.31 -14.40
N GLU A 485 -25.74 47.97 -14.21
CA GLU A 485 -26.36 48.81 -15.24
C GLU A 485 -25.83 50.25 -15.27
N VAL A 486 -25.25 50.73 -14.16
CA VAL A 486 -24.72 52.09 -14.04
C VAL A 486 -23.19 52.02 -13.90
N PRO A 487 -22.41 52.43 -14.92
CA PRO A 487 -20.97 52.55 -14.75
C PRO A 487 -20.69 53.59 -13.68
N VAL A 488 -19.80 53.24 -12.73
CA VAL A 488 -19.25 54.20 -11.77
C VAL A 488 -18.59 55.31 -12.60
N LYS A 489 -19.24 56.49 -12.67
CA LYS A 489 -18.77 57.61 -13.50
C LYS A 489 -17.35 57.99 -13.10
N GLU A 490 -16.52 58.26 -14.10
CA GLU A 490 -15.22 58.92 -13.94
C GLU A 490 -15.42 60.21 -13.12
N GLY A 491 -14.90 60.25 -11.88
CA GLY A 491 -15.11 61.39 -10.98
C GLY A 491 -15.16 61.06 -9.48
N ILE A 492 -15.19 59.79 -9.08
CA ILE A 492 -15.10 59.40 -7.67
C ILE A 492 -13.67 59.63 -7.14
N ARG A 493 -13.49 60.63 -6.27
CA ARG A 493 -12.17 61.08 -5.78
C ARG A 493 -11.77 60.59 -4.38
N SER A 494 -12.66 59.97 -3.60
CA SER A 494 -12.35 59.43 -2.25
C SER A 494 -12.79 57.96 -2.09
N PHE A 495 -12.19 57.26 -1.12
CA PHE A 495 -12.58 55.88 -0.78
C PHE A 495 -14.03 55.80 -0.31
N GLU A 496 -14.48 56.78 0.49
CA GLU A 496 -15.87 56.80 0.96
C GLU A 496 -16.86 56.89 -0.20
N ALA A 497 -16.60 57.76 -1.18
CA ALA A 497 -17.49 57.91 -2.33
C ALA A 497 -17.52 56.65 -3.21
N MET A 498 -16.41 55.90 -3.30
CA MET A 498 -16.35 54.61 -4.00
C MET A 498 -17.12 53.53 -3.24
N ASN A 499 -16.93 53.43 -1.94
CA ASN A 499 -17.64 52.49 -1.08
C ASN A 499 -19.16 52.74 -1.14
N GLU A 500 -19.58 54.01 -1.07
CA GLU A 500 -20.98 54.41 -1.15
C GLU A 500 -21.57 54.08 -2.53
N ALA A 501 -20.86 54.43 -3.62
CA ALA A 501 -21.29 54.09 -4.98
C ALA A 501 -21.38 52.58 -5.21
N TYR A 502 -20.45 51.80 -4.64
CA TYR A 502 -20.45 50.34 -4.73
C TYR A 502 -21.70 49.72 -4.09
N TRP A 503 -21.96 50.03 -2.82
CA TRP A 503 -23.13 49.51 -2.11
C TRP A 503 -24.43 49.98 -2.76
N ARG A 504 -24.48 51.23 -3.23
CA ARG A 504 -25.61 51.74 -4.02
C ARG A 504 -25.83 50.94 -5.30
N SER A 505 -24.76 50.60 -6.02
CA SER A 505 -24.86 49.77 -7.23
C SER A 505 -25.43 48.39 -6.93
N MET A 506 -25.10 47.79 -5.78
CA MET A 506 -25.68 46.50 -5.38
C MET A 506 -27.19 46.58 -5.09
N TYR A 507 -27.68 47.70 -4.56
CA TYR A 507 -29.12 47.90 -4.37
C TYR A 507 -29.87 47.99 -5.71
N LEU A 508 -29.26 48.66 -6.68
CA LEU A 508 -29.83 48.95 -7.99
C LEU A 508 -29.75 47.80 -8.99
N VAL A 509 -29.12 46.67 -8.65
CA VAL A 509 -29.12 45.47 -9.51
C VAL A 509 -30.57 45.03 -9.77
N ASP A 510 -30.92 44.97 -11.04
CA ASP A 510 -32.22 44.53 -11.51
C ASP A 510 -32.44 43.03 -11.24
N ASN A 511 -33.60 42.70 -10.66
CA ASN A 511 -33.91 41.34 -10.24
C ASN A 511 -34.17 40.40 -11.43
N VAL A 512 -34.70 40.92 -12.54
CA VAL A 512 -34.92 40.14 -13.76
C VAL A 512 -33.57 39.73 -14.34
N TRP A 513 -32.62 40.66 -14.46
CA TRP A 513 -31.28 40.36 -14.97
C TRP A 513 -30.50 39.39 -14.06
N LEU A 514 -30.58 39.55 -12.73
CA LEU A 514 -29.98 38.58 -11.80
C LEU A 514 -30.54 37.17 -12.01
N CYS A 515 -31.86 37.02 -12.14
CA CYS A 515 -32.52 35.75 -12.39
C CYS A 515 -32.17 35.17 -13.78
N VAL A 516 -32.16 36.01 -14.82
CA VAL A 516 -31.79 35.62 -16.18
C VAL A 516 -30.37 35.09 -16.23
N TRP A 517 -29.39 35.79 -15.63
CA TRP A 517 -28.00 35.35 -15.60
C TRP A 517 -27.82 34.08 -14.79
N PHE A 518 -28.46 33.96 -13.63
CA PHE A 518 -28.42 32.75 -12.83
C PHE A 518 -29.01 31.55 -13.60
N ALA A 519 -30.19 31.70 -14.19
CA ALA A 519 -30.83 30.65 -14.99
C ALA A 519 -29.99 30.26 -16.21
N THR A 520 -29.36 31.24 -16.87
CA THR A 520 -28.46 31.01 -18.00
C THR A 520 -27.23 30.20 -17.57
N LEU A 521 -26.59 30.56 -16.46
CA LEU A 521 -25.44 29.83 -15.93
C LEU A 521 -25.81 28.40 -15.51
N VAL A 522 -26.97 28.21 -14.87
CA VAL A 522 -27.49 26.88 -14.53
C VAL A 522 -27.77 26.05 -15.79
N ALA A 523 -28.40 26.65 -16.81
CA ALA A 523 -28.66 25.98 -18.08
C ALA A 523 -27.35 25.57 -18.78
N ILE A 524 -26.34 26.45 -18.80
CA ILE A 524 -25.00 26.14 -19.32
C ILE A 524 -24.37 25.00 -18.53
N ALA A 525 -24.35 25.07 -17.20
CA ALA A 525 -23.75 24.04 -16.36
C ALA A 525 -24.42 22.67 -16.55
N ILE A 526 -25.76 22.62 -16.65
CA ILE A 526 -26.50 21.38 -16.90
C ILE A 526 -26.23 20.85 -18.31
N LEU A 527 -26.32 21.70 -19.33
CA LEU A 527 -26.12 21.32 -20.73
C LEU A 527 -24.71 20.75 -20.93
N PHE A 528 -23.68 21.45 -20.47
CA PHE A 528 -22.30 21.01 -20.61
C PHE A 528 -22.02 19.79 -19.73
N SER A 529 -22.55 19.71 -18.51
CA SER A 529 -22.40 18.51 -17.67
C SER A 529 -23.01 17.26 -18.31
N TRP A 530 -24.08 17.41 -19.11
CA TRP A 530 -24.74 16.29 -19.78
C TRP A 530 -24.10 15.90 -21.12
N THR A 531 -23.48 16.86 -21.82
CA THR A 531 -22.95 16.67 -23.18
C THR A 531 -21.43 16.50 -23.24
N VAL A 532 -20.69 17.07 -22.29
CA VAL A 532 -19.23 17.00 -22.22
C VAL A 532 -18.85 15.84 -21.31
N ASP A 533 -18.33 14.77 -21.89
CA ASP A 533 -17.80 13.65 -21.11
C ASP A 533 -16.52 14.07 -20.36
N VAL A 534 -16.49 13.76 -19.06
CA VAL A 534 -15.36 14.13 -18.20
C VAL A 534 -14.07 13.47 -18.66
N ASN A 535 -14.09 12.25 -19.16
CA ASN A 535 -12.89 11.55 -19.63
C ASN A 535 -12.49 12.00 -21.04
N GLU A 536 -13.45 12.18 -21.95
CA GLU A 536 -13.17 12.50 -23.37
C GLU A 536 -12.47 13.85 -23.54
N PHE A 537 -12.88 14.85 -22.77
CA PHE A 537 -12.33 16.21 -22.80
C PHE A 537 -11.21 16.43 -21.77
N SER A 538 -10.54 15.37 -21.33
CA SER A 538 -9.29 15.42 -20.58
C SER A 538 -8.06 15.38 -21.50
N LEU A 539 -6.84 15.41 -20.94
CA LEU A 539 -5.63 15.12 -21.71
C LEU A 539 -5.40 13.62 -21.96
N HIS A 540 -6.19 12.75 -21.33
CA HIS A 540 -6.03 11.30 -21.41
C HIS A 540 -6.08 10.77 -22.85
N HIS A 541 -7.08 11.16 -23.64
CA HIS A 541 -7.20 10.64 -25.01
C HIS A 541 -6.05 11.08 -25.92
N PHE A 542 -5.58 12.32 -25.77
CA PHE A 542 -4.41 12.79 -26.49
C PHE A 542 -3.21 11.88 -26.19
N TYR A 543 -2.96 11.65 -24.91
CA TYR A 543 -1.89 10.80 -24.41
C TYR A 543 -2.02 9.35 -24.89
N ARG A 544 -3.15 8.71 -24.61
CA ARG A 544 -3.52 7.35 -25.02
C ARG A 544 -3.28 7.12 -26.51
N ASN A 545 -3.76 8.02 -27.37
CA ASN A 545 -3.63 7.85 -28.82
C ASN A 545 -2.17 7.89 -29.29
N ARG A 546 -1.31 8.69 -28.63
CA ARG A 546 0.12 8.73 -28.95
C ARG A 546 0.87 7.49 -28.45
N LEU A 547 0.53 6.97 -27.28
CA LEU A 547 1.04 5.68 -26.79
C LEU A 547 0.64 4.53 -27.73
N VAL A 548 -0.65 4.45 -28.10
CA VAL A 548 -1.17 3.44 -29.02
C VAL A 548 -0.45 3.49 -30.36
N ARG A 549 -0.27 4.68 -30.95
CA ARG A 549 0.46 4.83 -32.22
C ARG A 549 1.92 4.36 -32.10
N CYS A 550 2.62 4.77 -31.06
CA CYS A 550 4.04 4.47 -30.90
C CYS A 550 4.26 2.98 -30.59
N TYR A 551 3.64 2.48 -29.52
CA TYR A 551 3.94 1.16 -28.97
C TYR A 551 3.09 0.04 -29.56
N LEU A 552 1.78 0.25 -29.73
CA LEU A 552 0.96 -0.76 -30.40
C LEU A 552 1.18 -0.69 -31.91
N GLY A 553 1.24 0.50 -32.52
CA GLY A 553 1.46 0.66 -33.96
C GLY A 553 2.79 0.04 -34.46
N ALA A 554 3.84 0.05 -33.63
CA ALA A 554 5.15 -0.53 -33.95
C ALA A 554 5.12 -2.02 -34.31
N SER A 555 4.09 -2.77 -33.91
CA SER A 555 3.97 -4.19 -34.22
C SER A 555 3.06 -4.52 -35.41
N ILE A 556 2.66 -3.52 -36.21
CA ILE A 556 1.94 -3.71 -37.49
C ILE A 556 2.87 -3.46 -38.67
N LYS A 557 3.16 -4.50 -39.45
CA LYS A 557 4.03 -4.43 -40.64
C LYS A 557 3.49 -3.50 -41.72
N ASP A 558 2.24 -3.72 -42.13
CA ASP A 558 1.58 -2.96 -43.19
C ASP A 558 0.56 -1.98 -42.60
N ARG A 559 1.03 -1.15 -41.65
CA ARG A 559 0.19 -0.18 -40.95
C ARG A 559 -0.44 0.79 -41.95
N LYS A 560 -1.76 1.00 -41.86
CA LYS A 560 -2.54 1.90 -42.74
C LYS A 560 -2.98 3.16 -41.99
N PRO A 561 -2.06 4.12 -41.71
CA PRO A 561 -2.43 5.36 -41.05
C PRO A 561 -3.27 6.26 -41.95
N GLN A 562 -4.15 7.03 -41.32
CA GLN A 562 -4.78 8.17 -41.97
C GLN A 562 -3.69 9.21 -42.31
N PRO A 563 -3.62 9.73 -43.55
CA PRO A 563 -2.47 10.51 -44.02
C PRO A 563 -2.18 11.83 -43.27
N VAL A 564 -3.19 12.44 -42.66
CA VAL A 564 -3.10 13.71 -41.94
C VAL A 564 -2.73 13.49 -40.48
N THR A 565 -3.39 12.54 -39.81
CA THR A 565 -3.23 12.34 -38.36
C THR A 565 -2.14 11.34 -37.99
N GLY A 566 -1.77 10.47 -38.94
CA GLY A 566 -0.86 9.35 -38.71
C GLY A 566 -1.45 8.24 -37.84
N PHE A 567 -2.75 8.27 -37.52
CA PHE A 567 -3.42 7.27 -36.67
C PHE A 567 -4.08 6.16 -37.50
N ALA A 568 -4.12 4.95 -36.94
CA ALA A 568 -4.77 3.78 -37.50
C ALA A 568 -5.52 3.02 -36.39
N ALA A 569 -6.22 1.95 -36.75
CA ALA A 569 -6.81 1.02 -35.79
C ALA A 569 -5.72 0.12 -35.16
N ASP A 570 -4.83 0.73 -34.38
CA ASP A 570 -3.68 0.05 -33.77
C ASP A 570 -4.02 -0.65 -32.45
N ASP A 571 -5.17 -0.34 -31.85
CA ASP A 571 -5.59 -0.83 -30.54
C ASP A 571 -6.50 -2.06 -30.66
N PHE A 572 -6.65 -2.82 -29.58
CA PHE A 572 -7.48 -4.01 -29.51
C PHE A 572 -7.92 -4.32 -28.07
N PRO A 573 -8.98 -5.13 -27.86
CA PRO A 573 -9.46 -5.49 -26.53
C PRO A 573 -8.38 -6.20 -25.70
N LEU A 574 -8.24 -5.86 -24.41
CA LEU A 574 -7.30 -6.53 -23.50
C LEU A 574 -7.59 -8.03 -23.36
N ALA A 575 -8.87 -8.43 -23.49
CA ALA A 575 -9.28 -9.83 -23.47
C ALA A 575 -8.69 -10.68 -24.62
N ASP A 576 -8.22 -10.07 -25.71
CA ASP A 576 -7.56 -10.80 -26.81
C ASP A 576 -6.17 -11.32 -26.40
N LEU A 577 -5.57 -10.80 -25.32
CA LEU A 577 -4.32 -11.30 -24.73
C LEU A 577 -4.56 -12.52 -23.81
N SER A 578 -5.66 -13.25 -24.02
CA SER A 578 -5.91 -14.55 -23.40
C SER A 578 -5.45 -15.66 -24.34
N PRO A 579 -4.68 -16.65 -23.84
CA PRO A 579 -4.43 -17.90 -24.56
C PRO A 579 -5.71 -18.59 -25.02
N SER A 580 -6.80 -18.48 -24.29
CA SER A 580 -8.10 -19.05 -24.66
C SER A 580 -8.92 -18.16 -25.59
N GLY A 581 -8.41 -16.96 -25.87
CA GLY A 581 -9.03 -16.00 -26.77
C GLY A 581 -8.97 -16.42 -28.24
N PRO A 582 -9.66 -15.67 -29.12
CA PRO A 582 -9.84 -16.02 -30.54
C PRO A 582 -8.53 -16.07 -31.34
N ARG A 583 -7.48 -15.39 -30.86
CA ARG A 583 -6.16 -15.34 -31.50
C ARG A 583 -5.11 -16.22 -30.84
N ALA A 584 -5.50 -17.01 -29.83
CA ALA A 584 -4.65 -17.98 -29.15
C ALA A 584 -3.28 -17.40 -28.71
N TYR A 585 -3.30 -16.32 -27.92
CA TYR A 585 -2.10 -15.65 -27.44
C TYR A 585 -1.10 -16.62 -26.77
N SER A 586 0.19 -16.51 -27.11
CA SER A 586 1.25 -17.42 -26.66
C SER A 586 2.31 -16.76 -25.77
N GLY A 587 2.11 -15.50 -25.40
CA GLY A 587 3.03 -14.73 -24.57
C GLY A 587 2.76 -14.87 -23.06
N PRO A 588 3.55 -14.14 -22.24
CA PRO A 588 3.28 -14.01 -20.81
C PRO A 588 1.96 -13.27 -20.59
N LEU A 589 1.21 -13.67 -19.56
CA LEU A 589 -0.05 -13.05 -19.21
C LEU A 589 0.21 -11.63 -18.65
N PRO A 590 -0.35 -10.57 -19.27
CA PRO A 590 -0.10 -9.21 -18.84
C PRO A 590 -0.88 -8.87 -17.56
N LEU A 591 -0.19 -8.26 -16.59
CA LEU A 591 -0.78 -7.57 -15.45
C LEU A 591 -0.46 -6.08 -15.61
N ILE A 592 -1.49 -5.29 -15.95
CA ILE A 592 -1.35 -3.83 -16.09
C ILE A 592 -1.89 -3.20 -14.82
N ASN A 593 -0.99 -2.65 -14.01
CA ASN A 593 -1.32 -2.16 -12.67
C ASN A 593 -1.65 -0.67 -12.71
N ALA A 594 -2.75 -0.29 -12.09
CA ALA A 594 -3.22 1.07 -11.92
C ALA A 594 -3.53 1.35 -10.45
N CYS A 595 -3.68 2.63 -10.10
CA CYS A 595 -4.03 3.06 -8.77
C CYS A 595 -5.53 3.36 -8.67
N LEU A 596 -6.23 2.71 -7.74
CA LEU A 596 -7.55 3.12 -7.29
C LEU A 596 -7.41 4.20 -6.22
N ASN A 597 -7.93 5.41 -6.45
CA ASN A 597 -7.80 6.55 -5.52
C ASN A 597 -8.93 6.56 -4.46
N LEU A 598 -8.57 6.72 -3.19
CA LEU A 598 -9.42 6.51 -2.00
C LEU A 598 -9.39 7.69 -1.00
N GLU A 599 -9.15 8.90 -1.48
CA GLU A 599 -8.91 10.11 -0.68
C GLU A 599 -10.03 10.48 0.31
N SER A 600 -11.25 9.98 0.10
CA SER A 600 -12.41 10.26 0.96
C SER A 600 -13.03 9.03 1.63
N GLY A 601 -12.27 7.93 1.78
CA GLY A 601 -12.75 6.68 2.38
C GLY A 601 -12.97 6.72 3.90
N SER A 602 -13.92 5.93 4.39
CA SER A 602 -14.26 5.86 5.84
C SER A 602 -13.31 5.00 6.68
N GLN A 603 -12.37 4.28 6.05
CA GLN A 603 -11.47 3.36 6.71
C GLN A 603 -10.16 4.08 7.10
N LEU A 604 -9.95 4.26 8.41
CA LEU A 604 -8.82 5.00 8.98
C LEU A 604 -7.44 4.46 8.56
N MET A 605 -7.33 3.15 8.30
CA MET A 605 -6.07 2.50 7.86
C MET A 605 -5.55 3.02 6.51
N TRP A 606 -6.39 3.68 5.72
CA TRP A 606 -6.03 4.18 4.38
C TRP A 606 -5.85 5.69 4.34
N GLN A 607 -5.86 6.40 5.49
CA GLN A 607 -5.63 7.84 5.52
C GLN A 607 -4.23 8.25 5.04
N GLU A 608 -3.22 7.40 5.27
CA GLU A 608 -1.85 7.64 4.77
C GLU A 608 -1.65 7.10 3.35
N ARG A 609 -2.29 5.97 3.01
CA ARG A 609 -2.12 5.30 1.71
C ARG A 609 -2.92 5.96 0.60
N MET A 610 -4.14 6.43 0.90
CA MET A 610 -5.12 7.05 -0.01
C MET A 610 -5.34 6.30 -1.35
N ALA A 611 -4.93 5.03 -1.44
CA ALA A 611 -4.88 4.26 -2.67
C ALA A 611 -4.88 2.75 -2.43
N ALA A 612 -5.32 1.99 -3.44
CA ALA A 612 -5.21 0.54 -3.52
C ALA A 612 -4.82 0.07 -4.94
N SER A 613 -4.37 -1.18 -5.05
CA SER A 613 -4.10 -1.83 -6.34
C SER A 613 -5.40 -2.01 -7.14
N TYR A 614 -5.42 -1.51 -8.37
CA TYR A 614 -6.39 -1.89 -9.39
C TYR A 614 -5.63 -2.57 -10.53
N VAL A 615 -5.95 -3.81 -10.82
CA VAL A 615 -5.22 -4.59 -11.84
C VAL A 615 -6.14 -4.87 -13.03
N PHE A 616 -5.61 -4.67 -14.24
CA PHE A 616 -6.23 -5.11 -15.48
C PHE A 616 -5.51 -6.37 -15.97
N THR A 617 -6.25 -7.47 -16.09
CA THR A 617 -5.78 -8.72 -16.71
C THR A 617 -6.68 -9.10 -17.88
N PRO A 618 -6.27 -9.98 -18.81
CA PRO A 618 -7.09 -10.35 -19.96
C PRO A 618 -8.45 -10.95 -19.58
N ARG A 619 -8.52 -11.64 -18.44
CA ARG A 619 -9.74 -12.29 -17.96
C ARG A 619 -10.53 -11.41 -17.00
N HIS A 620 -9.85 -10.79 -16.04
CA HIS A 620 -10.49 -10.07 -14.96
C HIS A 620 -9.86 -8.69 -14.70
N SER A 621 -10.69 -7.70 -14.43
CA SER A 621 -10.25 -6.36 -14.01
C SER A 621 -10.97 -5.96 -12.73
N GLY A 622 -10.25 -5.38 -11.79
CA GLY A 622 -10.82 -5.02 -10.49
C GLY A 622 -9.79 -4.75 -9.40
N PHE A 623 -10.30 -4.72 -8.17
CA PHE A 623 -9.54 -4.39 -6.97
C PHE A 623 -10.06 -5.17 -5.78
N GLU A 624 -9.31 -5.16 -4.68
CA GLU A 624 -9.71 -5.76 -3.41
C GLU A 624 -9.40 -4.83 -2.25
N ILE A 625 -10.45 -4.44 -1.52
CA ILE A 625 -10.35 -3.60 -0.31
C ILE A 625 -11.37 -4.13 0.70
N GLY A 626 -10.94 -5.11 1.49
CA GLY A 626 -11.87 -5.98 2.22
C GLY A 626 -12.41 -7.06 1.28
N PRO A 627 -13.66 -7.00 0.81
CA PRO A 627 -14.13 -7.90 -0.25
C PRO A 627 -13.44 -7.63 -1.60
N ALA A 628 -13.27 -8.71 -2.36
CA ALA A 628 -12.74 -8.71 -3.72
C ALA A 628 -13.82 -8.31 -4.74
N TYR A 629 -13.48 -7.40 -5.65
CA TYR A 629 -14.39 -6.90 -6.69
C TYR A 629 -13.75 -7.03 -8.07
N TYR A 630 -13.67 -8.26 -8.58
CA TYR A 630 -13.17 -8.55 -9.93
C TYR A 630 -14.31 -8.82 -10.91
N ARG A 631 -14.19 -8.28 -12.12
CA ARG A 631 -15.19 -8.39 -13.20
C ARG A 631 -14.56 -8.88 -14.49
N PRO A 632 -15.32 -9.57 -15.37
CA PRO A 632 -14.83 -9.95 -16.69
C PRO A 632 -14.33 -8.75 -17.50
N THR A 633 -13.07 -8.75 -17.91
CA THR A 633 -12.44 -7.64 -18.63
C THR A 633 -13.10 -7.36 -19.97
N GLY A 634 -13.56 -8.40 -20.67
CA GLY A 634 -14.23 -8.28 -21.97
C GLY A 634 -15.60 -7.59 -21.91
N GLU A 635 -16.20 -7.44 -20.73
CA GLU A 635 -17.50 -6.80 -20.53
C GLU A 635 -17.39 -5.45 -19.80
N ALA A 636 -16.25 -5.20 -19.15
CA ALA A 636 -15.97 -3.95 -18.48
C ALA A 636 -15.99 -2.79 -19.50
N GLY A 637 -16.85 -1.79 -19.29
CA GLY A 637 -17.03 -0.70 -20.25
C GLY A 637 -17.85 -1.04 -21.53
N ARG A 638 -18.72 -2.06 -21.51
CA ARG A 638 -19.68 -2.44 -22.57
C ARG A 638 -19.06 -3.07 -23.83
N GLU A 639 -17.88 -2.62 -24.24
CA GLU A 639 -17.09 -3.18 -25.35
C GLU A 639 -15.76 -3.79 -24.88
N GLY A 640 -15.55 -3.87 -23.57
CA GLY A 640 -14.30 -4.31 -22.96
C GLY A 640 -13.26 -3.19 -22.87
N VAL A 641 -12.34 -3.30 -21.91
CA VAL A 641 -11.21 -2.36 -21.81
C VAL A 641 -10.17 -2.70 -22.88
N SER A 642 -9.83 -1.73 -23.73
CA SER A 642 -8.73 -1.86 -24.70
C SER A 642 -7.35 -1.83 -24.02
N VAL A 643 -6.34 -2.46 -24.63
CA VAL A 643 -4.96 -2.42 -24.15
C VAL A 643 -4.46 -0.97 -24.04
N GLY A 644 -4.72 -0.15 -25.07
CA GLY A 644 -4.34 1.25 -25.07
C GLY A 644 -4.93 2.05 -23.91
N THR A 645 -6.19 1.81 -23.56
CA THR A 645 -6.82 2.45 -22.39
C THR A 645 -6.17 1.99 -21.07
N ALA A 646 -6.01 0.68 -20.86
CA ALA A 646 -5.43 0.16 -19.62
C ALA A 646 -4.00 0.71 -19.40
N VAL A 647 -3.19 0.73 -20.45
CA VAL A 647 -1.83 1.25 -20.43
C VAL A 647 -1.79 2.76 -20.18
N ALA A 648 -2.67 3.53 -20.82
CA ALA A 648 -2.74 4.97 -20.61
C ALA A 648 -3.20 5.34 -19.19
N ILE A 649 -4.12 4.56 -18.59
CA ILE A 649 -4.53 4.71 -17.19
C ILE A 649 -3.34 4.39 -16.28
N SER A 650 -2.66 3.26 -16.51
CA SER A 650 -1.48 2.85 -15.75
C SER A 650 -0.33 3.85 -15.82
N GLY A 651 -0.26 4.67 -16.89
CA GLY A 651 0.74 5.73 -17.07
C GLY A 651 0.24 7.16 -16.84
N ALA A 652 -0.89 7.34 -16.16
CA ALA A 652 -1.53 8.64 -15.93
C ALA A 652 -0.88 9.45 -14.79
N ALA A 653 0.43 9.72 -14.90
CA ALA A 653 1.23 10.28 -13.79
C ALA A 653 0.81 11.71 -13.38
N ALA A 654 0.25 12.50 -14.30
CA ALA A 654 -0.29 13.83 -14.01
C ALA A 654 -1.82 13.75 -13.84
N SER A 655 -2.29 13.77 -12.60
CA SER A 655 -3.67 13.51 -12.22
C SER A 655 -4.07 14.33 -10.99
N PRO A 656 -5.28 14.91 -10.90
CA PRO A 656 -5.75 15.59 -9.69
C PRO A 656 -5.70 14.71 -8.43
N ASN A 657 -5.93 13.41 -8.61
CA ASN A 657 -5.85 12.39 -7.57
C ASN A 657 -4.68 11.43 -7.88
N MET A 658 -3.70 11.35 -6.99
CA MET A 658 -2.42 10.65 -7.13
C MET A 658 -2.12 9.74 -5.93
N GLY A 659 -3.15 9.11 -5.33
CA GLY A 659 -2.98 8.25 -4.18
C GLY A 659 -2.28 8.97 -3.01
N TYR A 660 -1.19 8.40 -2.50
CA TYR A 660 -0.43 8.99 -1.37
C TYR A 660 0.25 10.33 -1.70
N HIS A 661 0.37 10.71 -2.99
CA HIS A 661 0.88 12.01 -3.43
C HIS A 661 -0.21 13.09 -3.53
N SER A 662 -1.48 12.75 -3.24
CA SER A 662 -2.60 13.68 -3.41
C SER A 662 -2.54 14.87 -2.46
N SER A 663 -2.75 16.06 -3.02
CA SER A 663 -2.98 17.31 -2.29
C SER A 663 -4.23 17.97 -2.83
N LYS A 664 -5.21 18.28 -1.96
CA LYS A 664 -6.46 18.95 -2.38
C LYS A 664 -6.22 20.26 -3.13
N ALA A 665 -5.16 20.96 -2.79
CA ALA A 665 -4.79 22.22 -3.41
C ALA A 665 -4.20 21.99 -4.82
N MET A 666 -3.37 20.97 -4.97
CA MET A 666 -2.83 20.56 -6.27
C MET A 666 -3.91 19.96 -7.18
N ALA A 667 -4.82 19.17 -6.60
CA ALA A 667 -6.00 18.63 -7.29
C ALA A 667 -6.82 19.75 -7.92
N PHE A 668 -7.11 20.81 -7.16
CA PHE A 668 -7.79 22.00 -7.67
C PHE A 668 -7.06 22.61 -8.89
N LEU A 669 -5.74 22.84 -8.79
CA LEU A 669 -4.96 23.42 -9.89
C LEU A 669 -4.96 22.53 -11.13
N LEU A 670 -4.67 21.25 -10.98
CA LEU A 670 -4.62 20.29 -12.08
C LEU A 670 -5.98 20.13 -12.75
N THR A 671 -7.07 20.13 -11.98
CA THR A 671 -8.43 20.10 -12.52
C THR A 671 -8.77 21.39 -13.27
N VAL A 672 -8.46 22.58 -12.73
CA VAL A 672 -8.73 23.87 -13.40
C VAL A 672 -7.97 23.99 -14.72
N PHE A 673 -6.68 23.63 -14.72
CA PHE A 673 -5.83 23.68 -15.91
C PHE A 673 -5.96 22.45 -16.82
N ASN A 674 -6.90 21.55 -16.53
CA ASN A 674 -7.16 20.32 -17.28
C ASN A 674 -5.91 19.44 -17.47
N VAL A 675 -4.97 19.50 -16.52
CA VAL A 675 -3.77 18.65 -16.46
C VAL A 675 -4.14 17.35 -15.75
N ARG A 676 -5.00 16.57 -16.42
CA ARG A 676 -5.59 15.35 -15.87
C ARG A 676 -5.54 14.21 -16.88
N LEU A 677 -4.77 13.19 -16.53
CA LEU A 677 -4.62 11.96 -17.30
C LEU A 677 -5.38 10.79 -16.66
N GLY A 678 -5.85 10.91 -15.41
CA GLY A 678 -6.63 9.86 -14.76
C GLY A 678 -8.00 9.66 -15.42
N TRP A 679 -8.68 8.57 -15.06
CA TRP A 679 -9.87 8.08 -15.74
C TRP A 679 -10.97 7.67 -14.77
N TRP A 680 -12.19 8.17 -14.98
CA TRP A 680 -13.38 7.68 -14.28
C TRP A 680 -13.91 6.42 -14.95
N MET A 681 -13.88 5.31 -14.24
CA MET A 681 -14.39 4.02 -14.71
C MET A 681 -15.61 3.58 -13.90
N GLY A 682 -16.50 2.82 -14.53
CA GLY A 682 -17.58 2.12 -13.82
C GLY A 682 -17.04 1.30 -12.66
N ASN A 683 -17.63 1.46 -11.47
CA ASN A 683 -17.14 0.77 -10.28
C ASN A 683 -17.45 -0.73 -10.33
N ALA A 684 -16.42 -1.58 -10.25
CA ALA A 684 -16.53 -3.04 -10.20
C ALA A 684 -17.41 -3.55 -9.04
N ALA A 685 -17.47 -2.81 -7.92
CA ALA A 685 -18.34 -3.12 -6.79
C ALA A 685 -19.82 -2.78 -7.04
N ASN A 686 -20.15 -2.02 -8.10
CA ASN A 686 -21.50 -1.56 -8.38
C ASN A 686 -22.12 -2.30 -9.58
N GLY A 687 -23.14 -3.12 -9.32
CA GLY A 687 -23.83 -3.93 -10.33
C GLY A 687 -24.49 -3.15 -11.48
N ARG A 688 -24.69 -1.84 -11.36
CA ARG A 688 -25.37 -1.00 -12.37
C ARG A 688 -24.43 -0.20 -13.27
N THR A 689 -23.17 -0.04 -12.88
CA THR A 689 -22.24 0.87 -13.54
C THR A 689 -20.93 0.24 -13.96
N TRP A 690 -20.53 -0.93 -13.45
CA TRP A 690 -19.24 -1.56 -13.78
C TRP A 690 -18.98 -1.75 -15.30
N PHE A 691 -20.04 -1.97 -16.08
CA PHE A 691 -19.99 -2.09 -17.54
C PHE A 691 -20.04 -0.74 -18.28
N LYS A 692 -19.97 0.40 -17.58
CA LYS A 692 -19.97 1.74 -18.20
C LYS A 692 -18.55 2.29 -18.26
N THR A 693 -18.20 2.88 -19.40
CA THR A 693 -16.88 3.45 -19.66
C THR A 693 -16.65 4.78 -18.96
N SER A 694 -17.70 5.58 -18.74
CA SER A 694 -17.59 6.95 -18.27
C SER A 694 -18.89 7.41 -17.58
N PRO A 695 -18.82 8.38 -16.66
CA PRO A 695 -19.99 8.89 -15.97
C PRO A 695 -20.83 9.83 -16.86
N PRO A 696 -22.17 9.76 -16.79
CA PRO A 696 -23.05 10.51 -17.68
C PRO A 696 -23.26 11.99 -17.30
N PHE A 697 -22.71 12.45 -16.17
CA PHE A 697 -22.93 13.81 -15.67
C PHE A 697 -21.62 14.36 -15.11
N ALA A 698 -20.87 15.10 -15.93
CA ALA A 698 -19.48 15.47 -15.66
C ALA A 698 -19.31 16.35 -14.43
N LEU A 699 -20.21 17.29 -14.16
CA LEU A 699 -20.06 18.27 -13.08
C LEU A 699 -19.81 17.60 -11.72
N ARG A 700 -20.58 16.55 -11.39
CA ARG A 700 -20.44 15.82 -10.13
C ARG A 700 -19.03 15.23 -9.96
N TYR A 701 -18.50 14.61 -11.01
CA TYR A 701 -17.22 13.91 -10.95
C TYR A 701 -16.05 14.89 -11.08
N LEU A 702 -16.21 15.95 -11.88
CA LEU A 702 -15.23 17.04 -11.97
C LEU A 702 -15.12 17.82 -10.65
N THR A 703 -16.23 18.08 -9.96
CA THR A 703 -16.18 18.65 -8.59
C THR A 703 -15.57 17.67 -7.60
N GLY A 704 -15.78 16.37 -7.80
CA GLY A 704 -15.15 15.32 -7.01
C GLY A 704 -13.63 15.30 -7.18
N GLU A 705 -13.12 15.44 -8.40
CA GLU A 705 -11.69 15.62 -8.68
C GLU A 705 -11.15 16.90 -8.05
N LEU A 706 -11.83 18.03 -8.26
CA LEU A 706 -11.42 19.34 -7.76
C LEU A 706 -11.28 19.38 -6.23
N LEU A 707 -12.11 18.62 -5.51
CA LEU A 707 -12.14 18.58 -4.05
C LEU A 707 -11.38 17.40 -3.43
N GLY A 708 -10.80 16.52 -4.25
CA GLY A 708 -10.14 15.30 -3.77
C GLY A 708 -11.10 14.35 -3.05
N MET A 709 -12.25 14.08 -3.67
CA MET A 709 -13.36 13.29 -3.11
C MET A 709 -13.55 11.96 -3.86
N ALA A 710 -12.45 11.37 -4.35
CA ALA A 710 -12.49 10.02 -4.90
C ALA A 710 -12.76 9.00 -3.77
N ASP A 711 -13.68 8.07 -4.02
CA ASP A 711 -14.05 7.01 -3.08
C ASP A 711 -14.54 5.75 -3.81
N GLN A 712 -14.33 4.60 -3.18
CA GLN A 712 -14.72 3.28 -3.67
C GLN A 712 -16.23 2.99 -3.56
N THR A 713 -17.01 3.76 -2.78
CA THR A 713 -18.46 3.53 -2.66
C THR A 713 -19.27 4.25 -3.76
N SER A 714 -18.62 5.15 -4.50
CA SER A 714 -19.22 5.86 -5.63
C SER A 714 -19.59 4.91 -6.78
N PRO A 715 -20.64 5.18 -7.58
CA PRO A 715 -20.96 4.37 -8.76
C PRO A 715 -19.82 4.34 -9.81
N TYR A 716 -18.90 5.30 -9.77
CA TYR A 716 -17.69 5.33 -10.60
C TYR A 716 -16.48 5.55 -9.71
N VAL A 717 -15.39 4.88 -10.05
CA VAL A 717 -14.10 4.98 -9.37
C VAL A 717 -13.11 5.75 -10.24
N TYR A 718 -12.17 6.44 -9.59
CA TYR A 718 -11.14 7.20 -10.27
C TYR A 718 -9.82 6.45 -10.27
N LEU A 719 -9.32 6.14 -11.47
CA LEU A 719 -8.09 5.40 -11.68
C LEU A 719 -6.98 6.34 -12.18
N SER A 720 -5.77 6.17 -11.64
CA SER A 720 -4.57 6.92 -12.04
C SER A 720 -3.35 6.00 -12.18
N ASP A 721 -2.16 6.57 -12.40
CA ASP A 721 -0.91 5.82 -12.60
C ASP A 721 -0.69 4.76 -11.51
N GLY A 722 -0.28 3.55 -11.90
CA GLY A 722 0.01 2.47 -10.96
C GLY A 722 1.08 2.84 -9.93
N GLY A 723 2.01 3.71 -10.29
CA GLY A 723 3.07 4.20 -9.41
C GLY A 723 2.57 5.05 -8.23
N HIS A 724 1.34 5.58 -8.30
CA HIS A 724 0.66 6.21 -7.17
C HIS A 724 0.25 5.21 -6.08
N PHE A 725 0.30 3.90 -6.37
CA PHE A 725 0.21 2.84 -5.36
C PHE A 725 1.57 2.17 -5.17
N GLU A 726 2.12 1.56 -6.22
CA GLU A 726 3.37 0.79 -6.19
C GLU A 726 4.00 0.78 -7.59
N ASN A 727 5.22 1.30 -7.74
CA ASN A 727 5.80 1.65 -9.04
C ASN A 727 6.74 0.58 -9.64
N LEU A 728 7.06 -0.50 -8.90
CA LEU A 728 7.94 -1.63 -9.27
C LEU A 728 7.16 -2.92 -9.67
N PRO A 729 5.86 -2.80 -10.00
CA PRO A 729 4.83 -3.83 -10.11
C PRO A 729 5.01 -5.17 -9.37
N LEU A 730 5.66 -5.17 -8.21
CA LEU A 730 5.94 -6.39 -7.43
C LEU A 730 4.72 -6.91 -6.69
N TYR A 731 3.85 -6.00 -6.24
CA TYR A 731 2.75 -6.34 -5.34
C TYR A 731 1.87 -7.46 -5.90
N GLU A 732 1.43 -7.33 -7.15
CA GLU A 732 0.56 -8.31 -7.81
C GLU A 732 1.28 -9.62 -8.19
N LEU A 733 2.61 -9.61 -8.36
CA LEU A 733 3.41 -10.83 -8.59
C LEU A 733 3.57 -11.65 -7.30
N VAL A 734 3.86 -10.98 -6.18
CA VAL A 734 3.97 -11.60 -4.86
C VAL A 734 2.62 -12.17 -4.41
N ARG A 735 1.53 -11.44 -4.70
CA ARG A 735 0.17 -11.91 -4.47
C ARG A 735 -0.14 -13.23 -5.17
N ARG A 736 0.38 -13.41 -6.39
CA ARG A 736 0.25 -14.63 -7.21
C ARG A 736 1.27 -15.72 -6.87
N ARG A 737 2.06 -15.53 -5.80
CA ARG A 737 3.10 -16.48 -5.35
C ARG A 737 4.12 -16.80 -6.44
N CYS A 738 4.50 -15.81 -7.26
CA CYS A 738 5.56 -16.00 -8.25
C CYS A 738 6.84 -16.47 -7.57
N ARG A 739 7.27 -17.68 -7.92
CA ARG A 739 8.44 -18.35 -7.35
C ARG A 739 9.72 -17.62 -7.69
N TYR A 740 9.81 -17.12 -8.93
CA TYR A 740 10.94 -16.38 -9.44
C TYR A 740 10.47 -15.04 -10.00
N ILE A 741 11.10 -13.94 -9.58
CA ILE A 741 10.76 -12.59 -10.05
C ILE A 741 12.01 -11.92 -10.62
N ILE A 742 11.91 -11.41 -11.84
CA ILE A 742 12.87 -10.46 -12.41
C ILE A 742 12.23 -9.08 -12.34
N ALA A 743 12.75 -8.20 -11.51
CA ALA A 743 12.24 -6.86 -11.30
C ALA A 743 13.19 -5.83 -11.91
N CYS A 744 12.73 -5.10 -12.92
CA CYS A 744 13.49 -4.04 -13.57
C CYS A 744 13.04 -2.67 -13.04
N ASP A 745 13.85 -2.08 -12.18
CA ASP A 745 13.63 -0.76 -11.61
C ASP A 745 14.33 0.32 -12.44
N ALA A 746 13.60 0.91 -13.37
CA ALA A 746 14.04 2.06 -14.14
C ALA A 746 13.40 3.36 -13.62
N GLU A 747 13.08 3.43 -12.32
CA GLU A 747 12.61 4.63 -11.62
C GLU A 747 13.74 5.65 -11.42
N GLU A 748 13.37 6.91 -11.14
CA GLU A 748 14.33 8.01 -10.97
C GLU A 748 14.82 7.96 -9.53
N ASP A 749 16.09 7.61 -9.36
CA ASP A 749 16.68 7.49 -8.05
C ASP A 749 18.14 7.95 -8.06
N PRO A 750 18.39 9.27 -8.15
CA PRO A 750 19.75 9.81 -8.24
C PRO A 750 20.63 9.46 -7.03
N ALA A 751 20.01 9.26 -5.87
CA ALA A 751 20.68 8.90 -4.62
C ALA A 751 20.76 7.38 -4.40
N LEU A 752 20.14 6.58 -5.28
CA LEU A 752 19.97 5.13 -5.12
C LEU A 752 19.42 4.80 -3.72
N ALA A 753 18.39 5.53 -3.28
CA ALA A 753 17.73 5.36 -1.99
C ALA A 753 16.81 4.13 -1.95
N PHE A 754 16.37 3.64 -3.12
CA PHE A 754 15.50 2.49 -3.32
C PHE A 754 14.12 2.62 -2.65
N GLU A 755 13.54 3.83 -2.70
CA GLU A 755 12.25 4.11 -2.05
C GLU A 755 11.11 3.28 -2.64
N GLY A 756 11.06 3.11 -3.96
CA GLY A 756 10.07 2.28 -4.66
C GLY A 756 10.07 0.83 -4.17
N LEU A 757 11.25 0.19 -4.13
CA LEU A 757 11.43 -1.15 -3.58
C LEU A 757 11.04 -1.22 -2.09
N GLY A 758 11.52 -0.30 -1.26
CA GLY A 758 11.18 -0.26 0.17
C GLY A 758 9.68 -0.06 0.42
N ASN A 759 8.97 0.66 -0.45
CA ASN A 759 7.52 0.81 -0.41
C ASN A 759 6.80 -0.49 -0.78
N ALA A 760 7.23 -1.16 -1.85
CA ALA A 760 6.68 -2.44 -2.28
C ALA A 760 6.83 -3.53 -1.19
N ILE A 761 8.02 -3.67 -0.59
CA ILE A 761 8.28 -4.65 0.49
C ILE A 761 7.36 -4.42 1.69
N ARG A 762 7.21 -3.15 2.15
CA ARG A 762 6.31 -2.82 3.26
C ARG A 762 4.86 -3.17 2.94
N LYS A 763 4.40 -2.94 1.71
CA LYS A 763 3.04 -3.27 1.28
C LYS A 763 2.82 -4.79 1.24
N CYS A 764 3.72 -5.56 0.62
CA CYS A 764 3.66 -7.02 0.60
C CYS A 764 3.62 -7.62 2.02
N ARG A 765 4.47 -7.11 2.92
CA ARG A 765 4.50 -7.55 4.33
C ARG A 765 3.20 -7.23 5.06
N THR A 766 2.68 -6.01 4.89
CA THR A 766 1.48 -5.57 5.61
C THR A 766 0.22 -6.27 5.11
N ASP A 767 0.10 -6.45 3.79
CA ASP A 767 -1.15 -6.89 3.18
C ASP A 767 -1.19 -8.41 2.98
N PHE A 768 -0.04 -9.06 2.78
CA PHE A 768 0.04 -10.51 2.53
C PHE A 768 0.81 -11.29 3.59
N GLY A 769 1.48 -10.62 4.53
CA GLY A 769 2.40 -11.26 5.48
C GLY A 769 3.71 -11.75 4.85
N VAL A 770 3.90 -11.55 3.54
CA VAL A 770 5.08 -12.02 2.79
C VAL A 770 6.17 -10.95 2.85
N ASP A 771 7.34 -11.33 3.34
CA ASP A 771 8.51 -10.44 3.39
C ASP A 771 9.49 -10.70 2.26
N ILE A 772 10.31 -9.70 1.93
CA ILE A 772 11.37 -9.79 0.93
C ILE A 772 12.67 -9.30 1.57
N GLU A 773 13.65 -10.19 1.66
CA GLU A 773 14.99 -9.89 2.16
C GLU A 773 15.95 -9.66 0.98
N MET A 774 16.66 -8.54 0.98
CA MET A 774 17.60 -8.19 -0.07
C MET A 774 18.69 -7.26 0.45
N ASN A 775 19.95 -7.52 0.09
CA ASN A 775 21.06 -6.60 0.32
C ASN A 775 21.31 -5.78 -0.95
N LEU A 776 21.37 -4.46 -0.81
CA LEU A 776 21.49 -3.50 -1.91
C LEU A 776 22.86 -2.80 -1.96
N ASP A 777 23.83 -3.20 -1.13
CA ASP A 777 25.13 -2.54 -0.99
C ASP A 777 25.91 -2.54 -2.30
N ALA A 778 25.80 -3.61 -3.10
CA ALA A 778 26.43 -3.69 -4.41
C ALA A 778 25.87 -2.68 -5.44
N LEU A 779 24.67 -2.16 -5.20
CA LEU A 779 24.02 -1.12 -6.01
C LEU A 779 24.25 0.30 -5.47
N ARG A 780 24.98 0.47 -4.36
CA ARG A 780 25.35 1.81 -3.85
C ARG A 780 26.49 2.39 -4.70
N LEU A 781 26.51 3.72 -4.79
CA LEU A 781 27.60 4.45 -5.45
C LEU A 781 28.92 4.20 -4.71
N LEU A 782 29.97 3.93 -5.46
CA LEU A 782 31.33 3.82 -4.95
C LEU A 782 31.88 5.21 -4.56
N ASP A 783 32.72 5.25 -3.52
CA ASP A 783 33.28 6.50 -2.98
C ASP A 783 33.95 7.35 -4.08
N GLY A 784 33.48 8.59 -4.23
CA GLY A 784 34.02 9.55 -5.20
C GLY A 784 33.65 9.31 -6.67
N GLY A 785 32.75 8.36 -6.96
CA GLY A 785 32.39 7.97 -8.34
C GLY A 785 30.89 8.04 -8.67
N ARG A 786 30.58 7.79 -9.95
CA ARG A 786 29.22 7.60 -10.49
C ARG A 786 28.91 6.12 -10.78
N GLN A 787 29.76 5.23 -10.27
CA GLN A 787 29.72 3.80 -10.56
C GLN A 787 29.21 3.00 -9.35
N THR A 788 28.55 1.89 -9.63
CA THR A 788 28.17 0.86 -8.65
C THR A 788 29.04 -0.38 -8.86
N ARG A 789 28.98 -1.34 -7.92
CA ARG A 789 29.70 -2.60 -8.10
C ARG A 789 29.04 -3.46 -9.17
N TRP A 790 27.72 -3.60 -9.11
CA TRP A 790 26.92 -4.44 -10.01
C TRP A 790 25.71 -3.69 -10.58
N HIS A 791 25.04 -4.29 -11.55
CA HIS A 791 23.76 -3.83 -12.09
C HIS A 791 22.53 -4.46 -11.42
N CYS A 792 22.74 -5.47 -10.56
CA CYS A 792 21.66 -6.15 -9.87
C CYS A 792 21.94 -6.40 -8.39
N ALA A 793 20.86 -6.67 -7.67
CA ALA A 793 20.86 -7.34 -6.37
C ALA A 793 19.96 -8.58 -6.43
N VAL A 794 20.25 -9.58 -5.60
CA VAL A 794 19.42 -10.78 -5.45
C VAL A 794 18.84 -10.83 -4.04
N GLY A 795 17.56 -11.16 -3.97
CA GLY A 795 16.83 -11.30 -2.72
C GLY A 795 16.03 -12.58 -2.62
N LYS A 796 15.56 -12.84 -1.40
CA LYS A 796 14.73 -13.98 -1.03
C LYS A 796 13.33 -13.50 -0.68
N ILE A 797 12.31 -14.18 -1.19
CA ILE A 797 10.91 -13.90 -0.89
C ILE A 797 10.41 -14.96 0.09
N HIS A 798 9.98 -14.57 1.27
CA HIS A 798 9.60 -15.47 2.36
C HIS A 798 8.13 -15.90 2.28
N TYR A 799 7.81 -16.75 1.30
CA TYR A 799 6.48 -17.34 1.22
C TYR A 799 6.24 -18.35 2.36
N GLU A 800 7.29 -19.02 2.84
CA GLU A 800 7.24 -20.05 3.89
C GLU A 800 6.75 -19.54 5.25
N TRP A 801 6.78 -18.23 5.47
CA TRP A 801 6.29 -17.61 6.72
C TRP A 801 4.76 -17.49 6.77
N VAL A 802 4.12 -17.47 5.61
CA VAL A 802 2.65 -17.39 5.47
C VAL A 802 2.10 -18.76 5.10
N ASP A 803 2.83 -19.49 4.27
CA ASP A 803 2.47 -20.78 3.70
C ASP A 803 3.53 -21.82 4.14
N PRO A 804 3.35 -22.59 5.22
CA PRO A 804 4.41 -23.45 5.79
C PRO A 804 5.01 -24.50 4.86
N GLU A 805 4.28 -24.91 3.83
CA GLU A 805 4.72 -25.85 2.79
C GLU A 805 5.40 -25.16 1.60
N ALA A 806 5.36 -23.83 1.53
CA ALA A 806 5.93 -23.07 0.44
C ALA A 806 7.45 -23.08 0.54
N VAL A 807 8.10 -23.12 -0.61
CA VAL A 807 9.54 -22.88 -0.69
C VAL A 807 9.77 -21.35 -0.85
N PRO A 808 10.83 -20.77 -0.26
CA PRO A 808 11.14 -19.33 -0.42
C PRO A 808 11.49 -18.92 -1.84
N GLY A 809 10.82 -17.90 -2.39
CA GLY A 809 11.04 -17.40 -3.75
C GLY A 809 12.36 -16.66 -3.93
N THR A 810 12.74 -16.38 -5.18
CA THR A 810 13.94 -15.61 -5.52
C THR A 810 13.57 -14.39 -6.37
N ILE A 811 14.10 -13.23 -6.01
CA ILE A 811 13.94 -12.00 -6.78
C ILE A 811 15.30 -11.50 -7.27
N ILE A 812 15.38 -11.17 -8.56
CA ILE A 812 16.51 -10.46 -9.18
C ILE A 812 16.06 -9.03 -9.42
N TYR A 813 16.70 -8.08 -8.75
CA TYR A 813 16.39 -6.65 -8.86
C TYR A 813 17.45 -5.96 -9.72
N LEU A 814 17.07 -5.50 -10.91
CA LEU A 814 17.91 -4.81 -11.88
C LEU A 814 17.71 -3.29 -11.75
N LYS A 815 18.82 -2.54 -11.74
CA LYS A 815 18.81 -1.06 -11.69
C LYS A 815 19.69 -0.50 -12.82
N PRO A 816 19.27 0.57 -13.53
CA PRO A 816 20.13 1.32 -14.43
C PRO A 816 21.27 1.96 -13.61
N THR A 817 22.46 1.38 -13.72
CA THR A 817 23.68 1.83 -13.06
C THR A 817 24.85 1.74 -14.02
N LEU A 818 25.95 2.42 -13.71
CA LEU A 818 27.20 2.26 -14.42
C LEU A 818 28.18 1.44 -13.57
N THR A 819 28.78 0.39 -14.12
CA THR A 819 29.80 -0.47 -13.49
C THR A 819 31.18 -0.23 -14.07
N GLY A 820 31.29 0.50 -15.18
CA GLY A 820 32.55 0.88 -15.83
C GLY A 820 33.02 -0.06 -16.94
N ASP A 821 32.33 -1.19 -17.15
CA ASP A 821 32.59 -2.14 -18.22
C ASP A 821 31.67 -1.95 -19.44
N GLU A 822 30.91 -0.84 -19.49
CA GLU A 822 30.04 -0.49 -20.61
C GLU A 822 30.84 -0.15 -21.88
N SER A 823 30.17 -0.24 -23.02
CA SER A 823 30.71 0.15 -24.32
C SER A 823 31.07 1.65 -24.37
N THR A 824 31.97 2.00 -25.29
CA THR A 824 32.55 3.35 -25.40
C THR A 824 31.50 4.43 -25.70
N ASP A 825 30.44 4.10 -26.44
CA ASP A 825 29.31 4.98 -26.72
C ASP A 825 28.52 5.35 -25.45
N ILE A 826 28.18 4.37 -24.60
CA ILE A 826 27.49 4.61 -23.32
C ILE A 826 28.37 5.46 -22.40
N ARG A 827 29.67 5.15 -22.29
CA ARG A 827 30.61 5.92 -21.47
C ARG A 827 30.79 7.35 -21.98
N ASN A 828 30.81 7.55 -23.29
CA ASN A 828 30.83 8.88 -23.90
C ASN A 828 29.55 9.66 -23.58
N TYR A 829 28.37 9.06 -23.77
CA TYR A 829 27.10 9.69 -23.42
C TYR A 829 27.05 10.08 -21.92
N ALA A 830 27.44 9.18 -21.03
CA ALA A 830 27.52 9.43 -19.59
C ALA A 830 28.48 10.58 -19.22
N SER A 831 29.55 10.78 -19.99
CA SER A 831 30.51 11.87 -19.77
C SER A 831 29.95 13.25 -20.14
N VAL A 832 29.06 13.30 -21.14
CA VAL A 832 28.40 14.54 -21.61
C VAL A 832 27.11 14.83 -20.84
N HIS A 833 26.47 13.79 -20.29
CA HIS A 833 25.21 13.89 -19.54
C HIS A 833 25.39 13.43 -18.06
N PRO A 834 25.64 14.36 -17.12
CA PRO A 834 25.89 14.05 -15.70
C PRO A 834 24.76 13.32 -14.98
N ASP A 835 23.51 13.54 -15.40
CA ASP A 835 22.35 12.93 -14.78
C ASP A 835 22.11 11.50 -15.29
N PHE A 836 22.75 11.06 -16.38
CA PHE A 836 22.64 9.68 -16.86
C PHE A 836 23.29 8.68 -15.87
N PRO A 837 22.68 7.51 -15.56
CA PRO A 837 21.42 6.97 -16.09
C PRO A 837 20.15 7.34 -15.28
N GLN A 838 20.21 8.35 -14.42
CA GLN A 838 19.12 8.84 -13.55
C GLN A 838 18.44 10.12 -14.06
N GLN A 839 18.44 10.38 -15.38
CA GLN A 839 17.79 11.57 -15.98
C GLN A 839 16.30 11.64 -15.64
N SER A 840 15.74 12.84 -15.47
CA SER A 840 14.39 13.02 -14.91
C SER A 840 13.28 12.34 -15.72
N THR A 841 12.33 11.76 -15.01
CA THR A 841 11.10 11.15 -15.56
C THR A 841 10.11 12.16 -16.15
N ALA A 842 10.26 13.44 -15.83
CA ALA A 842 9.48 14.51 -16.45
C ALA A 842 9.82 14.70 -17.93
N ASP A 843 11.01 14.26 -18.36
CA ASP A 843 11.39 14.27 -19.78
C ASP A 843 10.71 13.13 -20.54
N GLN A 844 9.80 13.53 -21.43
CA GLN A 844 9.05 12.62 -22.31
C GLN A 844 9.45 12.77 -23.78
N TRP A 845 10.50 13.55 -24.10
CA TRP A 845 10.91 13.90 -25.47
C TRP A 845 12.33 13.39 -25.78
N PHE A 846 12.56 12.08 -25.62
CA PHE A 846 13.88 11.50 -25.89
C PHE A 846 14.33 11.69 -27.34
N ASP A 847 15.58 12.13 -27.50
CA ASP A 847 16.27 12.07 -28.78
C ASP A 847 16.80 10.66 -29.07
N GLU A 848 17.33 10.47 -30.28
CA GLU A 848 17.83 9.17 -30.73
C GLU A 848 19.03 8.68 -29.88
N SER A 849 19.93 9.59 -29.49
CA SER A 849 21.13 9.26 -28.73
C SER A 849 20.80 8.81 -27.31
N GLN A 850 19.83 9.46 -26.68
CA GLN A 850 19.32 9.11 -25.36
C GLN A 850 18.58 7.78 -25.40
N PHE A 851 17.72 7.57 -26.42
CA PHE A 851 17.01 6.31 -26.63
C PHE A 851 17.99 5.12 -26.76
N GLU A 852 18.98 5.25 -27.65
CA GLU A 852 19.95 4.17 -27.90
C GLU A 852 20.87 3.92 -26.70
N SER A 853 21.28 4.98 -25.98
CA SER A 853 22.12 4.84 -24.78
C SER A 853 21.41 4.06 -23.67
N TYR A 854 20.13 4.36 -23.39
CA TYR A 854 19.35 3.58 -22.41
C TYR A 854 19.05 2.16 -22.88
N ARG A 855 18.71 1.96 -24.16
CA ARG A 855 18.48 0.62 -24.73
C ARG A 855 19.73 -0.25 -24.62
N LYS A 856 20.90 0.28 -25.03
CA LYS A 856 22.17 -0.46 -24.94
C LYS A 856 22.59 -0.70 -23.50
N LEU A 857 22.39 0.27 -22.59
CA LEU A 857 22.65 0.06 -21.17
C LEU A 857 21.77 -1.06 -20.59
N GLY A 858 20.48 -1.10 -20.92
CA GLY A 858 19.58 -2.19 -20.49
C GLY A 858 19.97 -3.55 -21.02
N SER A 859 20.38 -3.63 -22.30
CA SER A 859 20.89 -4.87 -22.91
C SER A 859 22.19 -5.33 -22.23
N HIS A 860 23.16 -4.41 -22.03
CA HIS A 860 24.43 -4.69 -21.35
C HIS A 860 24.21 -5.18 -19.93
N ALA A 861 23.41 -4.46 -19.14
CA ALA A 861 23.14 -4.79 -17.75
C ALA A 861 22.52 -6.20 -17.62
N ALA A 862 21.49 -6.49 -18.41
CA ALA A 862 20.84 -7.80 -18.38
C ALA A 862 21.75 -8.92 -18.93
N GLU A 863 22.48 -8.70 -20.02
CA GLU A 863 23.45 -9.68 -20.54
C GLU A 863 24.49 -10.03 -19.46
N LYS A 864 25.13 -9.03 -18.84
CA LYS A 864 26.13 -9.25 -17.78
C LYS A 864 25.57 -10.02 -16.59
N VAL A 865 24.34 -9.71 -16.18
CA VAL A 865 23.71 -10.36 -15.02
C VAL A 865 23.35 -11.81 -15.33
N PHE A 866 22.74 -12.07 -16.48
CA PHE A 866 22.18 -13.38 -16.80
C PHE A 866 23.17 -14.33 -17.49
N GLU A 867 24.15 -13.82 -18.24
CA GLU A 867 25.13 -14.64 -18.97
C GLU A 867 25.99 -15.48 -18.00
N ARG A 868 26.40 -14.90 -16.87
CA ARG A 868 27.20 -15.59 -15.83
C ARG A 868 26.53 -16.84 -15.24
N ALA A 869 25.19 -16.92 -15.28
CA ALA A 869 24.44 -18.10 -14.86
C ALA A 869 24.04 -19.00 -16.05
N SER A 870 24.14 -18.50 -17.28
CA SER A 870 23.65 -19.15 -18.49
C SER A 870 24.56 -20.23 -19.05
N ASP A 871 25.87 -20.16 -18.79
CA ASP A 871 26.90 -20.98 -19.46
C ASP A 871 26.72 -22.51 -19.32
N ARG A 872 25.89 -23.00 -18.39
CA ARG A 872 25.61 -24.44 -18.21
C ARG A 872 24.18 -24.83 -17.78
N LYS A 873 23.35 -23.92 -17.25
CA LYS A 873 22.12 -24.29 -16.51
C LYS A 873 20.78 -23.98 -17.20
N ILE A 874 20.76 -23.39 -18.40
CA ILE A 874 19.50 -23.09 -19.10
C ILE A 874 18.76 -24.37 -19.53
N GLU A 875 19.49 -25.41 -19.90
CA GLU A 875 18.93 -26.71 -20.29
C GLU A 875 18.28 -27.44 -19.10
N ASP A 876 18.74 -27.16 -17.89
CA ASP A 876 18.24 -27.73 -16.63
C ASP A 876 16.94 -27.08 -16.14
N GLY A 877 16.49 -26.02 -16.81
CA GLY A 877 15.23 -25.32 -16.53
C GLY A 877 15.36 -24.11 -15.58
N PRO A 878 14.24 -23.42 -15.30
CA PRO A 878 14.24 -22.14 -14.59
C PRO A 878 14.77 -22.25 -13.16
N GLU A 879 14.47 -23.35 -12.45
CA GLU A 879 14.93 -23.52 -11.06
C GLU A 879 16.46 -23.54 -10.96
N ALA A 880 17.13 -24.39 -11.75
CA ALA A 880 18.59 -24.47 -11.77
C ALA A 880 19.24 -23.13 -12.14
N PHE A 881 18.64 -22.41 -13.09
CA PHE A 881 19.09 -21.09 -13.52
C PHE A 881 18.99 -20.03 -12.42
N PHE A 882 17.84 -19.89 -11.75
CA PHE A 882 17.68 -18.91 -10.67
C PHE A 882 18.50 -19.26 -9.43
N VAL A 883 18.73 -20.55 -9.16
CA VAL A 883 19.68 -20.99 -8.13
C VAL A 883 21.10 -20.55 -8.49
N ALA A 884 21.54 -20.72 -9.74
CA ALA A 884 22.84 -20.19 -10.18
C ALA A 884 22.94 -18.67 -10.06
N LEU A 885 21.90 -17.92 -10.43
CA LEU A 885 21.91 -16.47 -10.26
C LEU A 885 22.06 -16.07 -8.79
N ARG A 886 21.36 -16.77 -7.89
CA ARG A 886 21.54 -16.55 -6.45
C ARG A 886 22.94 -16.90 -5.99
N GLU A 887 23.56 -17.96 -6.50
CA GLU A 887 24.94 -18.34 -6.18
C GLU A 887 25.97 -17.30 -6.67
N VAL A 888 25.78 -16.76 -7.88
CA VAL A 888 26.71 -15.80 -8.50
C VAL A 888 26.61 -14.40 -7.89
N TRP A 889 25.39 -13.96 -7.60
CA TRP A 889 25.09 -12.58 -7.19
C TRP A 889 24.68 -12.47 -5.72
N TYR A 890 24.86 -13.53 -4.93
CA TYR A 890 24.72 -13.40 -3.48
C TYR A 890 25.71 -12.36 -2.99
N PRO A 891 25.34 -11.52 -2.01
CA PRO A 891 26.28 -10.62 -1.37
C PRO A 891 27.50 -11.42 -0.87
N PRO A 892 28.72 -10.87 -1.00
CA PRO A 892 29.89 -11.53 -0.42
C PRO A 892 29.70 -11.64 1.10
N SER A 893 30.14 -12.76 1.66
CA SER A 893 30.03 -12.98 3.11
C SER A 893 30.86 -11.95 3.86
N THR A 894 30.39 -11.56 5.04
CA THR A 894 31.08 -10.60 5.89
C THR A 894 32.35 -11.17 6.54
N ALA A 895 32.54 -12.50 6.46
CA ALA A 895 33.69 -13.18 7.03
C ALA A 895 34.94 -13.09 6.15
N ASP A 896 36.08 -12.94 6.81
CA ASP A 896 37.41 -12.76 6.22
C ASP A 896 37.83 -13.99 5.38
N GLU A 897 38.30 -13.76 4.14
CA GLU A 897 38.83 -14.81 3.28
C GLU A 897 40.04 -15.52 3.90
N GLU A 898 40.86 -14.81 4.69
CA GLU A 898 42.02 -15.38 5.38
C GLU A 898 41.58 -16.43 6.42
N LEU A 899 40.46 -16.20 7.12
CA LEU A 899 39.88 -17.15 8.06
C LEU A 899 39.37 -18.42 7.36
N ARG A 900 38.77 -18.28 6.16
CA ARG A 900 38.37 -19.46 5.36
C ARG A 900 39.57 -20.31 4.97
N ALA A 901 40.65 -19.68 4.50
CA ALA A 901 41.88 -20.39 4.14
C ALA A 901 42.47 -21.11 5.36
N LYS A 902 42.48 -20.45 6.53
CA LYS A 902 42.92 -21.04 7.81
C LYS A 902 42.11 -22.28 8.20
N HIS A 903 40.78 -22.23 8.10
CA HIS A 903 39.95 -23.41 8.39
C HIS A 903 40.15 -24.54 7.38
N GLY A 904 40.38 -24.21 6.11
CA GLY A 904 40.75 -25.19 5.08
C GLY A 904 42.06 -25.90 5.40
N ALA A 905 43.08 -25.16 5.86
CA ALA A 905 44.35 -25.74 6.31
C ALA A 905 44.16 -26.66 7.53
N ALA A 906 43.42 -26.21 8.55
CA ALA A 906 43.11 -27.02 9.73
C ALA A 906 42.36 -28.32 9.37
N LEU A 907 41.42 -28.27 8.41
CA LEU A 907 40.75 -29.45 7.90
C LEU A 907 41.72 -30.42 7.23
N SER A 908 42.67 -29.91 6.44
CA SER A 908 43.70 -30.72 5.80
C SER A 908 44.57 -31.45 6.82
N GLU A 909 45.00 -30.77 7.89
CA GLU A 909 45.79 -31.39 8.97
C GLU A 909 45.02 -32.51 9.69
N ILE A 910 43.72 -32.30 9.94
CA ILE A 910 42.87 -33.33 10.53
C ILE A 910 42.77 -34.53 9.56
N PHE A 911 42.55 -34.29 8.26
CA PHE A 911 42.48 -35.37 7.28
C PHE A 911 43.81 -36.10 7.06
N ASP A 912 44.95 -35.44 7.23
CA ASP A 912 46.26 -36.10 7.22
C ASP A 912 46.41 -37.05 8.41
N SER A 913 45.82 -36.73 9.56
CA SER A 913 45.75 -37.64 10.71
C SER A 913 44.90 -38.88 10.40
N LEU A 914 43.75 -38.72 9.73
CA LEU A 914 42.92 -39.83 9.26
C LEU A 914 43.69 -40.74 8.29
N ARG A 915 44.45 -40.16 7.36
CA ARG A 915 45.23 -40.89 6.36
C ARG A 915 46.40 -41.68 6.96
N SER A 916 47.10 -41.08 7.92
CA SER A 916 48.37 -41.61 8.44
C SER A 916 48.20 -42.55 9.64
N ASN A 917 47.12 -42.40 10.41
CA ASN A 917 46.91 -43.19 11.62
C ASN A 917 46.14 -44.49 11.34
N PRO A 918 46.74 -45.68 11.52
CA PRO A 918 46.08 -46.96 11.26
C PRO A 918 44.87 -47.21 12.16
N ASP A 919 44.84 -46.66 13.39
CA ASP A 919 43.71 -46.80 14.31
C ASP A 919 42.46 -46.02 13.87
N LEU A 920 42.58 -45.11 12.88
CA LEU A 920 41.47 -44.33 12.34
C LEU A 920 40.87 -44.90 11.05
N LYS A 921 41.41 -45.98 10.47
CA LYS A 921 40.93 -46.55 9.20
C LYS A 921 39.43 -46.89 9.18
N PHE A 922 38.85 -47.23 10.33
CA PHE A 922 37.42 -47.52 10.41
C PHE A 922 36.55 -46.28 10.14
N MET A 923 37.10 -45.07 10.31
CA MET A 923 36.39 -43.81 10.14
C MET A 923 36.11 -43.47 8.68
N ASP A 924 36.88 -44.01 7.73
CA ASP A 924 36.72 -43.73 6.29
C ASP A 924 35.28 -44.01 5.83
N LYS A 925 34.71 -45.15 6.24
CA LYS A 925 33.34 -45.56 5.89
C LYS A 925 32.26 -44.85 6.71
N GLN A 926 32.60 -44.31 7.88
CA GLN A 926 31.64 -43.60 8.73
C GLN A 926 31.52 -42.11 8.40
N ILE A 927 32.60 -41.49 7.93
CA ILE A 927 32.62 -40.08 7.52
C ILE A 927 32.18 -39.95 6.05
N TYR A 928 32.52 -40.93 5.21
CA TYR A 928 32.12 -41.01 3.82
C TYR A 928 31.43 -42.35 3.52
N PRO A 929 30.09 -42.45 3.65
CA PRO A 929 29.36 -43.67 3.32
C PRO A 929 29.58 -44.16 1.88
N GLU A 930 29.94 -43.27 0.96
CA GLU A 930 30.28 -43.55 -0.44
C GLU A 930 31.61 -44.27 -0.60
N TRP A 931 32.46 -44.29 0.44
CA TRP A 931 33.77 -44.94 0.42
C TRP A 931 33.70 -46.40 -0.03
N LYS A 932 32.64 -47.12 0.39
CA LYS A 932 32.37 -48.50 -0.01
C LYS A 932 32.20 -48.68 -1.52
N HIS A 933 31.67 -47.66 -2.21
CA HIS A 933 31.49 -47.66 -3.66
C HIS A 933 32.81 -47.34 -4.39
N LEU A 934 33.64 -46.47 -3.81
CA LEU A 934 34.95 -46.13 -4.36
C LEU A 934 35.95 -47.30 -4.26
N THR A 935 35.85 -48.12 -3.22
CA THR A 935 36.74 -49.27 -3.00
C THR A 935 36.15 -50.60 -3.51
N ALA A 936 35.04 -50.56 -4.26
CA ALA A 936 34.39 -51.76 -4.77
C ALA A 936 35.33 -52.52 -5.72
N GLY A 937 35.82 -53.68 -5.28
CA GLY A 937 36.78 -54.52 -6.03
C GLY A 937 38.15 -54.69 -5.36
N ALA A 938 38.47 -53.90 -4.33
CA ALA A 938 39.61 -54.16 -3.45
C ALA A 938 39.17 -55.03 -2.25
N PRO A 939 39.94 -56.06 -1.84
CA PRO A 939 39.62 -56.84 -0.65
C PRO A 939 39.68 -55.92 0.57
N ASP A 940 38.56 -55.79 1.27
CA ASP A 940 38.44 -55.05 2.52
C ASP A 940 39.03 -55.91 3.65
N PRO A 941 40.24 -55.62 4.17
CA PRO A 941 40.94 -56.52 5.08
C PRO A 941 40.34 -56.53 6.50
N THR A 942 39.42 -55.62 6.80
CA THR A 942 38.77 -55.48 8.12
C THR A 942 37.33 -55.03 7.96
N PRO A 943 36.33 -55.76 8.51
CA PRO A 943 34.96 -55.24 8.61
C PRO A 943 34.97 -54.01 9.51
N SER A 944 34.83 -52.82 8.92
CA SER A 944 34.73 -51.60 9.70
C SER A 944 33.38 -51.61 10.44
N PRO A 945 33.37 -51.44 11.76
CA PRO A 945 32.13 -51.44 12.53
C PRO A 945 31.23 -50.31 12.06
N ALA A 946 29.95 -50.63 11.85
CA ALA A 946 28.94 -49.67 11.41
C ALA A 946 28.79 -48.47 12.38
N TRP A 947 29.19 -48.63 13.65
CA TRP A 947 29.02 -47.60 14.69
C TRP A 947 30.24 -47.36 15.59
N LEU A 948 30.54 -48.24 16.54
CA LEU A 948 31.67 -48.09 17.47
C LEU A 948 32.65 -49.26 17.31
N PRO A 949 33.97 -49.00 17.20
CA PRO A 949 34.95 -50.07 17.19
C PRO A 949 35.03 -50.82 18.52
N HIS A 950 35.38 -52.10 18.45
CA HIS A 950 35.56 -52.95 19.63
C HIS A 950 36.93 -52.77 20.27
N GLU A 951 37.93 -52.29 19.52
CA GLU A 951 39.28 -52.04 20.02
C GLU A 951 39.38 -50.69 20.75
N HIS A 952 39.98 -50.72 21.95
CA HIS A 952 40.13 -49.53 22.79
C HIS A 952 41.05 -48.46 22.17
N SER A 953 42.09 -48.87 21.41
CA SER A 953 42.98 -47.94 20.69
C SER A 953 42.21 -47.16 19.62
N GLN A 954 41.38 -47.86 18.83
CA GLN A 954 40.53 -47.28 17.79
C GLN A 954 39.46 -46.36 18.38
N LEU A 955 38.80 -46.74 19.49
CA LEU A 955 37.85 -45.88 20.20
C LEU A 955 38.51 -44.58 20.69
N ARG A 956 39.69 -44.70 21.32
CA ARG A 956 40.44 -43.54 21.80
C ARG A 956 40.85 -42.62 20.66
N ALA A 957 41.42 -43.18 19.58
CA ALA A 957 41.82 -42.41 18.40
C ALA A 957 40.61 -41.70 17.78
N GLY A 958 39.52 -42.44 17.56
CA GLY A 958 38.28 -41.91 16.99
C GLY A 958 37.64 -40.79 17.82
N PHE A 959 37.64 -40.92 19.16
CA PHE A 959 37.12 -39.89 20.06
C PHE A 959 37.88 -38.56 19.92
N TYR A 960 39.21 -38.58 20.03
CA TYR A 960 40.01 -37.35 19.94
C TYR A 960 40.00 -36.75 18.53
N PHE A 961 39.93 -37.61 17.50
CA PHE A 961 39.75 -37.18 16.12
C PHE A 961 38.40 -36.46 15.93
N CYS A 962 37.28 -37.08 16.35
CA CYS A 962 35.95 -36.45 16.25
C CYS A 962 35.86 -35.18 17.11
N ASN A 963 36.52 -35.14 18.26
CA ASN A 963 36.55 -33.94 19.08
C ASN A 963 37.29 -32.78 18.37
N SER A 964 38.35 -33.08 17.61
CA SER A 964 39.04 -32.09 16.78
C SER A 964 38.15 -31.58 15.64
N LEU A 965 37.34 -32.45 15.04
CA LEU A 965 36.32 -32.04 14.06
C LEU A 965 35.25 -31.12 14.66
N ILE A 966 34.78 -31.41 15.88
CA ILE A 966 33.78 -30.55 16.58
C ILE A 966 34.41 -29.20 16.92
N GLN A 967 35.68 -29.15 17.33
CA GLN A 967 36.40 -27.88 17.57
C GLN A 967 36.55 -27.06 16.30
N LEU A 968 36.91 -27.70 15.17
CA LEU A 968 36.93 -27.01 13.88
C LEU A 968 35.54 -26.48 13.52
N MET A 969 34.49 -27.28 13.74
CA MET A 969 33.10 -26.87 13.50
C MET A 969 32.71 -25.64 14.33
N GLU A 970 33.11 -25.56 15.61
CA GLU A 970 32.87 -24.38 16.45
C GLU A 970 33.65 -23.16 15.93
N GLY A 971 34.92 -23.34 15.55
CA GLY A 971 35.75 -22.28 14.98
C GLY A 971 35.12 -21.69 13.73
N VAL A 972 34.74 -22.53 12.78
CA VAL A 972 34.03 -22.12 11.55
C VAL A 972 32.69 -21.46 11.88
N TYR A 973 31.94 -21.98 12.85
CA TYR A 973 30.67 -21.36 13.29
C TYR A 973 30.86 -19.91 13.78
N GLN A 974 31.91 -19.65 14.55
CA GLN A 974 32.19 -18.31 15.10
C GLN A 974 32.76 -17.38 14.02
N ASP A 975 33.82 -17.82 13.36
CA ASP A 975 34.63 -17.01 12.44
C ASP A 975 33.89 -16.74 11.11
N LEU A 976 33.08 -17.69 10.62
CA LEU A 976 32.24 -17.51 9.43
C LEU A 976 30.80 -17.08 9.75
N HIS A 977 30.54 -16.69 11.01
CA HIS A 977 29.25 -16.16 11.46
C HIS A 977 28.04 -17.04 11.09
N LEU A 978 28.18 -18.36 11.17
CA LEU A 978 27.17 -19.31 10.70
C LEU A 978 25.82 -19.19 11.43
N GLU A 979 25.77 -18.58 12.61
CA GLU A 979 24.49 -18.24 13.26
C GLU A 979 23.56 -17.41 12.35
N ARG A 980 24.13 -16.57 11.48
CA ARG A 980 23.40 -15.73 10.51
C ARG A 980 23.60 -16.19 9.07
N GLU A 981 24.79 -16.69 8.74
CA GLU A 981 25.20 -16.96 7.35
C GLU A 981 25.28 -18.46 7.00
N PHE A 982 24.57 -19.35 7.71
CA PHE A 982 24.61 -20.79 7.41
C PHE A 982 24.09 -21.16 6.01
N ASP A 983 23.12 -20.40 5.47
CA ASP A 983 22.56 -20.63 4.14
C ASP A 983 23.30 -19.84 3.04
N HIS A 984 24.38 -19.15 3.39
CA HIS A 984 25.24 -18.45 2.45
C HIS A 984 25.89 -19.44 1.48
N PRO A 985 25.90 -19.19 0.16
CA PRO A 985 26.45 -20.11 -0.83
C PRO A 985 27.89 -20.56 -0.55
N GLU A 986 28.76 -19.63 -0.12
CA GLU A 986 30.15 -19.92 0.26
C GLU A 986 30.27 -20.85 1.50
N ASN A 987 29.29 -20.83 2.40
CA ASN A 987 29.29 -21.64 3.62
C ASN A 987 28.62 -23.01 3.42
N ARG A 988 27.96 -23.23 2.28
CA ARG A 988 27.24 -24.48 1.97
C ARG A 988 28.16 -25.70 2.00
N GLY A 989 29.41 -25.55 1.54
CA GLY A 989 30.42 -26.61 1.61
C GLY A 989 30.69 -27.06 3.05
N TRP A 990 30.87 -26.10 3.96
CA TRP A 990 31.04 -26.37 5.39
C TRP A 990 29.80 -27.03 6.02
N MET A 991 28.60 -26.51 5.73
CA MET A 991 27.36 -27.07 6.28
C MET A 991 27.09 -28.50 5.80
N ASN A 992 27.37 -28.80 4.54
CA ASN A 992 27.27 -30.17 4.02
C ASN A 992 28.28 -31.10 4.69
N LEU A 993 29.52 -30.63 4.85
CA LEU A 993 30.58 -31.38 5.52
C LEU A 993 30.20 -31.70 6.98
N PHE A 994 29.69 -30.72 7.71
CA PHE A 994 29.20 -30.91 9.09
C PHE A 994 28.03 -31.89 9.14
N SER A 995 27.10 -31.80 8.20
CA SER A 995 25.96 -32.72 8.12
C SER A 995 26.41 -34.17 7.88
N HIS A 996 27.42 -34.38 7.02
CA HIS A 996 28.02 -35.69 6.80
C HIS A 996 28.71 -36.24 8.06
N TRP A 997 29.47 -35.41 8.80
CA TRP A 997 30.08 -35.83 10.05
C TRP A 997 29.04 -36.27 11.08
N CYS A 998 27.89 -35.60 11.11
CA CYS A 998 26.77 -35.98 11.97
C CYS A 998 26.14 -37.34 11.61
N TRP A 999 26.53 -38.03 10.54
CA TRP A 999 26.09 -39.41 10.29
C TRP A 999 26.98 -40.46 10.96
N SER A 1000 28.22 -40.11 11.31
CA SER A 1000 29.14 -41.02 11.97
C SER A 1000 28.69 -41.36 13.40
N GLY A 1001 28.78 -42.66 13.73
CA GLY A 1001 28.50 -43.16 15.06
C GLY A 1001 29.47 -42.68 16.14
N VAL A 1002 30.76 -42.72 15.83
CA VAL A 1002 31.80 -42.21 16.73
C VAL A 1002 31.68 -40.69 16.90
N PHE A 1003 31.30 -39.95 15.85
CA PHE A 1003 31.06 -38.51 15.96
C PHE A 1003 29.89 -38.19 16.89
N ARG A 1004 28.74 -38.87 16.73
CA ARG A 1004 27.57 -38.74 17.62
C ARG A 1004 27.88 -39.12 19.07
N ALA A 1005 28.60 -40.22 19.28
CA ALA A 1005 29.06 -40.64 20.60
C ALA A 1005 29.98 -39.58 21.23
N THR A 1006 30.91 -39.03 20.44
CA THR A 1006 31.82 -37.97 20.89
C THR A 1006 31.07 -36.70 21.24
N TRP A 1007 30.08 -36.29 20.42
CA TRP A 1007 29.20 -35.16 20.72
C TRP A 1007 28.42 -35.36 22.01
N ALA A 1008 27.83 -36.53 22.23
CA ALA A 1008 27.08 -36.82 23.45
C ALA A 1008 27.92 -36.66 24.73
N VAL A 1009 29.22 -37.01 24.66
CA VAL A 1009 30.16 -36.89 25.78
C VAL A 1009 30.72 -35.45 25.92
N SER A 1010 31.07 -34.81 24.81
CA SER A 1010 31.81 -33.54 24.79
C SER A 1010 30.92 -32.30 24.67
N ALA A 1011 29.66 -32.39 24.25
CA ALA A 1011 28.80 -31.23 23.98
C ALA A 1011 28.73 -30.21 25.12
N SER A 1012 28.84 -30.67 26.38
CA SER A 1012 28.84 -29.81 27.57
C SER A 1012 30.03 -28.84 27.66
N THR A 1013 31.11 -29.09 26.90
CA THR A 1013 32.29 -28.22 26.86
C THR A 1013 32.14 -27.04 25.91
N TYR A 1014 31.08 -27.00 25.09
CA TYR A 1014 30.87 -25.99 24.05
C TYR A 1014 29.78 -24.98 24.44
N GLY A 1015 29.79 -23.79 23.83
CA GLY A 1015 28.82 -22.73 24.14
C GLY A 1015 27.36 -23.08 23.78
N MET A 1016 26.39 -22.57 24.57
CA MET A 1016 24.96 -22.85 24.37
C MET A 1016 24.40 -22.42 23.01
N ARG A 1017 24.95 -21.34 22.42
CA ARG A 1017 24.53 -20.87 21.08
C ARG A 1017 24.94 -21.88 20.00
N PHE A 1018 26.18 -22.35 20.03
CA PHE A 1018 26.68 -23.40 19.14
C PHE A 1018 25.91 -24.72 19.30
N GLN A 1019 25.67 -25.18 20.53
CA GLN A 1019 24.83 -26.37 20.76
C GLN A 1019 23.42 -26.23 20.16
N SER A 1020 22.83 -25.03 20.26
CA SER A 1020 21.51 -24.75 19.69
C SER A 1020 21.53 -24.67 18.17
N PHE A 1021 22.61 -24.15 17.59
CA PHE A 1021 22.86 -24.14 16.15
C PHE A 1021 22.96 -25.57 15.60
N VAL A 1022 23.84 -26.39 16.17
CA VAL A 1022 24.06 -27.79 15.78
C VAL A 1022 22.76 -28.61 15.88
N ARG A 1023 21.96 -28.39 16.93
CA ARG A 1023 20.64 -29.04 17.06
C ARG A 1023 19.66 -28.60 15.97
N ARG A 1024 19.55 -27.29 15.69
CA ARG A 1024 18.59 -26.74 14.73
C ARG A 1024 18.93 -27.08 13.28
N HIS A 1025 20.19 -26.98 12.91
CA HIS A 1025 20.61 -27.06 11.51
C HIS A 1025 21.23 -28.40 11.11
N LEU A 1026 21.77 -29.17 12.05
CA LEU A 1026 22.41 -30.48 11.78
C LEU A 1026 21.66 -31.67 12.40
N ASN A 1027 20.55 -31.41 13.11
CA ASN A 1027 19.74 -32.42 13.80
C ASN A 1027 20.57 -33.36 14.70
N LEU A 1028 21.61 -32.83 15.33
CA LEU A 1028 22.52 -33.59 16.19
C LEU A 1028 22.11 -33.44 17.66
N GLU A 1029 21.32 -34.40 18.14
CA GLU A 1029 20.90 -34.48 19.53
C GLU A 1029 21.93 -35.20 20.42
N LEU A 1030 21.79 -35.05 21.74
CA LEU A 1030 22.63 -35.74 22.72
C LEU A 1030 22.25 -37.23 22.84
N GLY A 1031 20.99 -37.59 22.58
CA GLY A 1031 20.44 -38.94 22.75
C GLY A 1031 19.14 -38.95 23.56
N GLU A 1032 18.53 -40.13 23.65
CA GLU A 1032 17.32 -40.38 24.44
C GLU A 1032 17.65 -40.56 25.91
N ILE A 1033 16.85 -40.00 26.81
CA ILE A 1033 17.04 -40.23 28.24
C ILE A 1033 16.22 -41.44 28.65
N ARG A 1034 16.87 -42.41 29.32
CA ARG A 1034 16.21 -43.54 29.96
C ARG A 1034 16.49 -43.59 31.44
N CYS A 1035 15.51 -44.12 32.16
CA CYS A 1035 15.58 -44.34 33.59
C CYS A 1035 15.52 -45.85 33.83
N ARG A 1036 16.50 -46.40 34.56
CA ARG A 1036 16.54 -47.83 34.91
C ARG A 1036 16.77 -47.98 36.40
N GLN A 1037 16.00 -48.84 37.06
CA GLN A 1037 16.21 -49.17 38.47
C GLN A 1037 17.50 -49.97 38.63
N ILE A 1038 18.33 -49.60 39.61
CA ILE A 1038 19.61 -50.25 39.90
C ILE A 1038 19.73 -50.57 41.40
N PRO A 1039 20.51 -51.60 41.79
CA PRO A 1039 20.80 -51.87 43.20
C PRO A 1039 21.61 -50.73 43.83
N LEU A 1040 21.39 -50.48 45.13
CA LEU A 1040 22.08 -49.42 45.89
C LEU A 1040 23.62 -49.54 45.86
N ALA A 1041 24.14 -50.78 45.76
CA ALA A 1041 25.57 -51.09 45.69
C ALA A 1041 26.14 -51.10 44.25
N SER A 1042 25.40 -50.59 43.26
CA SER A 1042 25.82 -50.66 41.85
C SER A 1042 27.13 -49.93 41.61
N ARG A 1043 28.01 -50.57 40.81
CA ARG A 1043 29.27 -49.95 40.38
C ARG A 1043 29.08 -48.82 39.36
N GLU A 1044 27.87 -48.68 38.79
CA GLU A 1044 27.51 -47.66 37.79
C GLU A 1044 27.35 -46.25 38.39
N LEU A 1045 27.12 -46.15 39.70
CA LEU A 1045 27.09 -44.88 40.42
C LEU A 1045 28.51 -44.39 40.68
N ASN A 1046 28.78 -43.12 40.43
CA ASN A 1046 30.07 -42.53 40.75
C ASN A 1046 30.26 -42.32 42.27
N PHE A 1047 31.48 -41.99 42.70
CA PHE A 1047 31.82 -41.83 44.12
C PHE A 1047 30.92 -40.80 44.84
N GLU A 1048 30.67 -39.65 44.23
CA GLU A 1048 29.81 -38.61 44.81
C GLU A 1048 28.35 -39.01 44.87
N GLU A 1049 27.85 -39.73 43.87
CA GLU A 1049 26.49 -40.26 43.86
C GLU A 1049 26.30 -41.28 44.99
N ARG A 1050 27.26 -42.19 45.20
CA ARG A 1050 27.23 -43.14 46.31
C ARG A 1050 27.35 -42.46 47.67
N ARG A 1051 28.19 -41.43 47.79
CA ARG A 1051 28.31 -40.64 49.02
C ARG A 1051 26.99 -39.97 49.37
N ILE A 1052 26.35 -39.29 48.40
CA ILE A 1052 25.05 -38.65 48.61
C ILE A 1052 23.97 -39.66 48.97
N ILE A 1053 23.93 -40.81 48.29
CA ILE A 1053 22.97 -41.87 48.61
C ILE A 1053 23.20 -42.42 50.03
N GLY A 1054 24.47 -42.57 50.43
CA GLY A 1054 24.85 -42.98 51.79
C GLY A 1054 24.46 -41.94 52.86
N ASP A 1055 24.72 -40.66 52.59
CA ASP A 1055 24.35 -39.53 53.47
C ASP A 1055 22.82 -39.40 53.62
N LEU A 1056 22.06 -39.73 52.58
CA LEU A 1056 20.59 -39.71 52.56
C LEU A 1056 19.95 -41.01 53.10
N GLY A 1057 20.67 -42.13 53.08
CA GLY A 1057 20.19 -43.47 53.42
C GLY A 1057 20.09 -43.80 54.91
N ALA A 1058 20.32 -42.84 55.81
CA ALA A 1058 20.20 -43.00 57.25
C ALA A 1058 18.76 -42.89 57.80
N ALA A 1059 17.75 -42.79 56.91
CA ALA A 1059 16.33 -42.73 57.27
C ALA A 1059 15.66 -44.10 57.09
N ASP A 1060 14.69 -44.45 57.95
CA ASP A 1060 13.98 -45.74 58.08
C ASP A 1060 13.26 -46.31 56.81
N VAL A 1061 13.49 -45.75 55.62
CA VAL A 1061 12.93 -46.20 54.35
C VAL A 1061 14.03 -46.28 53.30
N VAL A 1062 14.26 -47.46 52.73
CA VAL A 1062 15.24 -47.68 51.64
C VAL A 1062 14.59 -47.29 50.31
N PRO A 1063 14.99 -46.18 49.65
CA PRO A 1063 14.39 -45.78 48.38
C PRO A 1063 14.94 -46.58 47.21
N ASP A 1064 14.13 -46.74 46.16
CA ASP A 1064 14.56 -47.27 44.87
C ASP A 1064 15.45 -46.27 44.14
N VAL A 1065 16.61 -46.74 43.67
CA VAL A 1065 17.57 -45.92 42.92
C VAL A 1065 17.32 -46.09 41.42
N TYR A 1066 16.96 -45.01 40.74
CA TYR A 1066 16.83 -44.95 39.29
C TYR A 1066 18.02 -44.23 38.69
N LEU A 1067 18.80 -44.92 37.88
CA LEU A 1067 19.91 -44.34 37.13
C LEU A 1067 19.38 -43.61 35.90
N LEU A 1068 19.81 -42.36 35.71
CA LEU A 1068 19.51 -41.56 34.52
C LEU A 1068 20.63 -41.77 33.50
N THR A 1069 20.27 -42.36 32.37
CA THR A 1069 21.20 -42.74 31.32
C THR A 1069 20.86 -42.02 30.03
N LEU A 1070 21.88 -41.56 29.32
CA LEU A 1070 21.76 -40.96 28.00
C LEU A 1070 22.09 -42.05 26.99
N ASN A 1071 21.10 -42.41 26.17
CA ASN A 1071 21.21 -43.44 25.15
C ASN A 1071 21.38 -42.78 23.79
N VAL A 1072 22.55 -42.98 23.19
CA VAL A 1072 22.82 -42.56 21.81
C VAL A 1072 22.29 -43.66 20.90
N SER A 1073 21.25 -43.33 20.13
CA SER A 1073 20.61 -44.23 19.17
C SER A 1073 21.30 -44.23 17.82
N ASP A 1074 21.19 -45.35 17.12
CA ASP A 1074 21.56 -45.47 15.71
C ASP A 1074 20.46 -44.84 14.83
N PRO A 1075 20.74 -43.74 14.09
CA PRO A 1075 19.77 -43.09 13.22
C PRO A 1075 19.42 -43.92 11.97
N THR A 1076 20.14 -45.01 11.68
CA THR A 1076 19.90 -45.91 10.54
C THR A 1076 19.05 -47.13 10.90
N ALA A 1077 18.70 -47.33 12.18
CA ALA A 1077 17.88 -48.44 12.62
C ALA A 1077 16.42 -48.29 12.14
N SER A 1078 15.84 -49.39 11.63
CA SER A 1078 14.45 -49.50 11.19
C SER A 1078 13.48 -49.04 12.29
N ALA A 1079 12.42 -48.32 11.96
CA ALA A 1079 11.40 -47.90 12.93
C ALA A 1079 10.79 -49.12 13.65
N GLY A 1080 11.26 -49.40 14.87
CA GLY A 1080 10.87 -50.56 15.68
C GLY A 1080 12.05 -51.36 16.27
N GLU A 1081 13.26 -51.25 15.70
CA GLU A 1081 14.48 -51.88 16.22
C GLU A 1081 15.28 -50.89 17.06
N ILE A 1082 15.04 -50.89 18.37
CA ILE A 1082 15.80 -50.07 19.30
C ILE A 1082 17.11 -50.78 19.64
N SER A 1083 18.20 -50.45 18.94
CA SER A 1083 19.55 -50.77 19.41
C SER A 1083 20.19 -49.48 19.97
N SER A 1084 20.30 -49.39 21.30
CA SER A 1084 21.11 -48.34 21.94
C SER A 1084 22.57 -48.76 21.85
N VAL A 1085 23.38 -48.00 21.12
CA VAL A 1085 24.76 -48.44 20.82
C VAL A 1085 25.77 -47.90 21.85
N MET A 1086 25.45 -46.78 22.50
CA MET A 1086 26.18 -46.26 23.66
C MET A 1086 25.20 -45.74 24.70
N SER A 1087 25.44 -46.09 25.96
CA SER A 1087 24.70 -45.59 27.10
C SER A 1087 25.68 -45.20 28.19
N PHE A 1088 25.50 -44.02 28.78
CA PHE A 1088 26.28 -43.62 29.95
C PHE A 1088 25.43 -42.90 30.99
N PRO A 1089 25.74 -43.09 32.29
CA PRO A 1089 25.03 -42.42 33.37
C PRO A 1089 25.42 -40.94 33.47
N PHE A 1090 24.43 -40.08 33.70
CA PHE A 1090 24.63 -38.64 33.89
C PHE A 1090 23.93 -38.08 35.15
N GLY A 1091 23.25 -38.94 35.89
CA GLY A 1091 22.56 -38.59 37.11
C GLY A 1091 21.76 -39.76 37.67
N PHE A 1092 21.03 -39.49 38.74
CA PHE A 1092 20.17 -40.48 39.39
C PHE A 1092 18.96 -39.82 40.06
N ALA A 1093 17.95 -40.63 40.35
CA ALA A 1093 16.78 -40.27 41.13
C ALA A 1093 16.56 -41.32 42.24
N LEU A 1094 16.15 -40.86 43.42
CA LEU A 1094 15.68 -41.70 44.50
C LEU A 1094 14.16 -41.61 44.56
N VAL A 1095 13.50 -42.75 44.49
CA VAL A 1095 12.05 -42.84 44.45
C VAL A 1095 11.58 -43.77 45.56
N ASN A 1096 10.59 -43.35 46.33
CA ASN A 1096 9.97 -44.16 47.37
C ASN A 1096 8.52 -44.46 46.97
N GLY A 1097 8.24 -45.69 46.55
CA GLY A 1097 6.97 -46.04 45.89
C GLY A 1097 6.84 -45.32 44.55
N LYS A 1098 6.04 -44.24 44.51
CA LYS A 1098 5.91 -43.33 43.35
C LYS A 1098 6.25 -41.88 43.68
N HIS A 1099 6.77 -41.64 44.88
CA HIS A 1099 7.16 -40.32 45.32
C HIS A 1099 8.64 -40.08 45.04
N LEU A 1100 8.96 -39.02 44.30
CA LEU A 1100 10.34 -38.61 44.07
C LEU A 1100 10.91 -37.99 45.35
N SER A 1101 11.91 -38.67 45.91
CA SER A 1101 12.58 -38.28 47.15
C SER A 1101 13.82 -37.45 46.90
N TYR A 1102 14.60 -37.73 45.85
CA TYR A 1102 15.79 -36.94 45.51
C TYR A 1102 16.07 -37.05 44.01
N PHE A 1103 16.63 -36.01 43.41
CA PHE A 1103 16.91 -35.97 41.98
C PHE A 1103 18.15 -35.15 41.71
N ARG A 1104 19.14 -35.74 41.03
CA ARG A 1104 20.37 -35.04 40.65
C ARG A 1104 20.77 -35.36 39.23
N VAL A 1105 21.03 -34.30 38.48
CA VAL A 1105 21.88 -34.32 37.27
C VAL A 1105 23.25 -33.77 37.64
N GLN A 1106 24.31 -34.39 37.12
CA GLN A 1106 25.69 -33.95 37.34
C GLN A 1106 25.87 -32.47 37.00
N ASP A 1107 26.67 -31.75 37.80
CA ASP A 1107 26.69 -30.28 37.81
C ASP A 1107 27.07 -29.65 36.47
N HIS A 1108 28.04 -30.25 35.78
CA HIS A 1108 28.51 -29.81 34.46
C HIS A 1108 27.47 -30.03 33.34
N LEU A 1109 26.42 -30.83 33.57
CA LEU A 1109 25.37 -31.13 32.59
C LEU A 1109 24.03 -30.43 32.89
N ARG A 1110 23.89 -29.77 34.06
CA ARG A 1110 22.63 -29.15 34.50
C ARG A 1110 22.09 -28.10 33.54
N LYS A 1111 22.98 -27.33 32.89
CA LYS A 1111 22.61 -26.25 31.97
C LYS A 1111 22.19 -26.75 30.57
N MET A 1112 22.30 -28.05 30.29
CA MET A 1112 21.92 -28.65 29.01
C MET A 1112 20.41 -28.99 28.90
N GLY A 1113 19.62 -28.66 29.93
CA GLY A 1113 18.18 -28.95 29.96
C GLY A 1113 17.84 -30.43 30.23
N LEU A 1114 18.84 -31.27 30.53
CA LEU A 1114 18.64 -32.69 30.83
C LEU A 1114 17.75 -32.90 32.06
N ALA A 1115 17.82 -32.03 33.08
CA ALA A 1115 17.00 -32.14 34.28
C ALA A 1115 15.48 -32.20 33.98
N ARG A 1116 14.99 -31.32 33.10
CA ARG A 1116 13.57 -31.28 32.71
C ARG A 1116 13.20 -32.50 31.86
N LYS A 1117 14.07 -32.92 30.94
CA LYS A 1117 13.83 -34.10 30.11
C LYS A 1117 13.85 -35.40 30.93
N SER A 1118 14.75 -35.54 31.90
CA SER A 1118 14.79 -36.67 32.84
C SER A 1118 13.56 -36.72 33.73
N MET A 1119 13.12 -35.57 34.26
CA MET A 1119 11.88 -35.49 35.04
C MET A 1119 10.67 -35.92 34.22
N ARG A 1120 10.58 -35.47 32.97
CA ARG A 1120 9.55 -35.93 32.02
C ARG A 1120 9.63 -37.44 31.81
N ALA A 1121 10.81 -37.99 31.56
CA ALA A 1121 11.00 -39.43 31.36
C ALA A 1121 10.52 -40.25 32.57
N LEU A 1122 10.84 -39.82 33.80
CA LEU A 1122 10.39 -40.47 35.04
C LEU A 1122 8.86 -40.44 35.22
N VAL A 1123 8.21 -39.35 34.81
CA VAL A 1123 6.75 -39.19 34.89
C VAL A 1123 6.05 -40.01 33.81
N GLU A 1124 6.52 -39.91 32.55
CA GLU A 1124 5.94 -40.63 31.41
C GLU A 1124 6.13 -42.15 31.53
N SER A 1125 7.21 -42.62 32.17
CA SER A 1125 7.42 -44.04 32.49
C SER A 1125 6.63 -44.54 33.70
N GLY A 1126 5.85 -43.68 34.36
CA GLY A 1126 5.05 -44.04 35.54
C GLY A 1126 5.85 -44.31 36.82
N VAL A 1127 7.13 -43.92 36.84
CA VAL A 1127 8.04 -44.12 37.97
C VAL A 1127 7.77 -43.08 39.08
N VAL A 1128 7.38 -41.87 38.70
CA VAL A 1128 7.08 -40.77 39.64
C VAL A 1128 5.71 -40.16 39.35
N ASP A 1129 4.86 -40.00 40.37
CA ASP A 1129 3.58 -39.28 40.29
C ASP A 1129 3.46 -38.08 41.26
N SER A 1130 4.44 -37.90 42.14
CA SER A 1130 4.47 -36.84 43.15
C SER A 1130 5.88 -36.68 43.75
N VAL A 1131 6.12 -35.62 44.53
CA VAL A 1131 7.44 -35.32 45.13
C VAL A 1131 7.31 -35.37 46.67
N ASP A 1132 8.20 -36.10 47.35
CA ASP A 1132 8.23 -36.21 48.82
C ASP A 1132 9.30 -35.27 49.41
N ARG A 1133 8.99 -34.68 50.57
CA ARG A 1133 9.85 -33.76 51.32
C ARG A 1133 10.78 -34.48 52.30
N LYS A 1134 10.52 -35.76 52.63
CA LYS A 1134 11.18 -36.48 53.74
C LYS A 1134 12.71 -36.54 53.66
N LEU A 1135 13.31 -36.46 52.47
CA LEU A 1135 14.73 -36.75 52.26
C LEU A 1135 15.55 -35.54 51.76
N VAL A 1136 15.02 -34.31 51.73
CA VAL A 1136 15.74 -33.16 51.13
C VAL A 1136 15.51 -31.84 51.86
N PRO A 1137 16.52 -30.93 51.94
CA PRO A 1137 16.33 -29.58 52.44
C PRO A 1137 15.21 -28.80 51.72
N ALA A 1138 14.52 -27.92 52.46
CA ALA A 1138 13.31 -27.21 51.99
C ALA A 1138 13.53 -26.33 50.72
N VAL A 1139 14.76 -25.94 50.42
CA VAL A 1139 15.10 -25.16 49.21
C VAL A 1139 15.15 -26.07 47.98
N GLU A 1140 15.78 -27.24 48.08
CA GLU A 1140 15.87 -28.21 46.99
C GLU A 1140 14.51 -28.84 46.68
N PHE A 1141 13.73 -29.16 47.72
CA PHE A 1141 12.35 -29.63 47.57
C PHE A 1141 11.50 -28.67 46.72
N ARG A 1142 11.56 -27.36 47.00
CA ARG A 1142 10.81 -26.34 46.23
C ARG A 1142 11.25 -26.28 44.77
N ASN A 1143 12.53 -26.53 44.48
CA ASN A 1143 13.03 -26.57 43.10
C ASN A 1143 12.55 -27.82 42.37
N PHE A 1144 12.55 -28.98 43.02
CA PHE A 1144 12.02 -30.23 42.46
C PHE A 1144 10.52 -30.15 42.23
N GLU A 1145 9.76 -29.62 43.19
CA GLU A 1145 8.32 -29.44 43.09
C GLU A 1145 7.93 -28.49 41.93
N ARG A 1146 8.66 -27.37 41.76
CA ARG A 1146 8.45 -26.48 40.60
C ARG A 1146 8.75 -27.17 39.29
N LEU A 1147 9.85 -27.91 39.20
CA LEU A 1147 10.24 -28.63 37.98
C LEU A 1147 9.18 -29.69 37.63
N PHE A 1148 8.73 -30.47 38.62
CA PHE A 1148 7.70 -31.49 38.48
C PHE A 1148 6.35 -30.90 38.02
N LYS A 1149 5.87 -29.82 38.66
CA LYS A 1149 4.64 -29.11 38.26
C LYS A 1149 4.71 -28.58 36.82
N SER A 1150 5.84 -27.95 36.45
CA SER A 1150 6.06 -27.45 35.08
C SER A 1150 6.06 -28.56 34.03
N VAL A 1151 6.51 -29.77 34.39
CA VAL A 1151 6.47 -30.94 33.49
C VAL A 1151 5.04 -31.46 33.36
N LEU A 1152 4.27 -31.57 34.45
CA LEU A 1152 2.86 -31.99 34.41
C LEU A 1152 1.99 -31.05 33.58
N GLU A 1153 2.15 -29.73 33.74
CA GLU A 1153 1.44 -28.73 32.93
C GLU A 1153 1.74 -28.92 31.44
N SER A 1154 3.00 -29.15 31.08
CA SER A 1154 3.41 -29.39 29.69
C SER A 1154 2.89 -30.71 29.12
N ILE A 1155 2.80 -31.77 29.93
CA ILE A 1155 2.20 -33.05 29.51
C ILE A 1155 0.67 -32.89 29.35
N GLY A 1156 0.02 -32.13 30.23
CA GLY A 1156 -1.40 -31.80 30.17
C GLY A 1156 -1.78 -30.99 28.93
N GLN A 1157 -1.02 -29.95 28.59
CA GLN A 1157 -1.19 -29.17 27.36
C GLN A 1157 -1.07 -30.05 26.10
N LYS A 1158 -0.07 -30.94 26.04
CA LYS A 1158 0.08 -31.87 24.91
C LYS A 1158 -1.07 -32.87 24.77
N ARG A 1159 -1.72 -33.29 25.87
CA ARG A 1159 -2.93 -34.14 25.81
C ARG A 1159 -4.16 -33.37 25.35
N ALA A 1160 -4.24 -32.06 25.60
CA ALA A 1160 -5.29 -31.19 25.07
C ALA A 1160 -5.06 -30.83 23.59
N GLU A 1161 -3.81 -30.70 23.16
CA GLU A 1161 -3.42 -30.39 21.77
C GLU A 1161 -3.34 -31.64 20.86
N GLY A 1162 -3.08 -32.83 21.43
CA GLY A 1162 -2.91 -34.09 20.69
C GLY A 1162 -4.18 -34.76 20.15
N GLY A 1163 -5.32 -34.06 20.12
CA GLY A 1163 -6.55 -34.49 19.44
C GLY A 1163 -6.52 -34.32 17.90
N SER A 1164 -5.43 -33.80 17.35
CA SER A 1164 -5.23 -33.62 15.91
C SER A 1164 -3.73 -33.76 15.63
N PHE A 1165 -3.37 -34.47 14.56
CA PHE A 1165 -2.01 -34.85 14.09
C PHE A 1165 -1.55 -36.30 14.37
N ARG A 1166 -2.06 -37.22 13.53
CA ARG A 1166 -1.36 -38.31 12.82
C ARG A 1166 -2.20 -38.55 11.55
N SER A 1167 -1.70 -38.61 10.32
CA SER A 1167 -0.38 -38.95 9.75
C SER A 1167 0.07 -37.93 8.72
#